data_AF-A0AB34L029-F1
#
_entry.id   AF-A0AB34L029-F1
#
_cell.length_a   1.000
_cell.length_b   1.000
_cell.length_c   1.000
_cell.angle_alpha   90.00
_cell.angle_beta   90.00
_cell.angle_gamma   90.00
#
_symmetry.space_group_name_H-M   'P 1'
#
loop_
_entity.id
_entity.type
_entity.pdbx_description
1 polymer ?
#
loop_
_entity_poly.entity_id
_entity_poly.type
_entity_poly.pdbx_seq_one_letter_code
_entity_poly.pdbx_strand_id
1 'polypeptide(L)'
;MPNRGKQTYDNIVYDIFLWVFTIVVDLFFREIHPRSTWRIPRKGPILFVAAPHANQFVDPLILMRTVRHDARRRIAFLVAEKSMRRKFVGTMASLVGAVPVGRALDLKKPAQGIIYIPDPEGDPTLVRGENTNFEDSQFMKGGLLVLPSFQNTAANAEIAEILGPNEIRLKKPFKGEVAEKQLAGLDPKASDSDLANANGGEKPKKGCKFSVAPHVDQHAVYDAVFDRVAEGGCIGIFPEGGSHDRTELLPLKAGLAIMALGSLAKNPDCNVTIVPVGMNYFNAHKFRSRCVIEFGQPISIEQDLLEKYKAGERREAVGQVLNEVQDALKSVTLQAPDYDTLMLIQAVRRLYNPKGKKLPLPAVVELQRRFLKGYAEYKDDPRVMKTRKAVLDYNTQLMQLGIRDHQVSYAKFPWYRVVAFLLYRLAKLLILSIAVIPGLVFFSPVFIAGKIISIKKSKEALAASSVKIKARDVVATWKIMVSLALAPALNIIYTIIGSYWTYKNRVGGRVPEYVPMWFVILFQIILFPSACFAALRFGEIGMDIFKSIRPLVLSLNPTSSNTLVKLRERRAMLQAAITDIVDELGPELFPDFDKQRIVPDAKAEGRPKTPDYRRRPSESGDNNEFFSFTPATPPSPTTSRRPGDHLPRNESFQNIGSVGFFNSRPSTPNRSRSRTNSGADGFKLTRLTSLTSTKESESKSNLEEVSKNLHEALRERRGRRQSEGNAFEFTNDDESEEEEGTKKDM
;
A
#
# COMPACT_ATOMS: atom_id res chain seq x y z
N MET A 1 -6.50 -3.48 39.80
CA MET A 1 -7.23 -3.83 38.56
C MET A 1 -7.68 -2.54 37.88
N PRO A 2 -7.63 -2.43 36.54
CA PRO A 2 -8.17 -1.28 35.83
C PRO A 2 -9.69 -1.18 36.06
N ASN A 3 -10.19 0.05 36.23
CA ASN A 3 -11.59 0.30 36.51
C ASN A 3 -12.47 -0.12 35.31
N ARG A 4 -13.32 -1.16 35.48
CA ARG A 4 -14.15 -1.73 34.40
C ARG A 4 -15.03 -0.68 33.71
N GLY A 5 -15.49 0.34 34.44
CA GLY A 5 -16.24 1.46 33.87
C GLY A 5 -15.41 2.26 32.86
N LYS A 6 -14.15 2.58 33.21
CA LYS A 6 -13.21 3.30 32.34
C LYS A 6 -12.90 2.49 31.08
N GLN A 7 -12.56 1.20 31.20
CA GLN A 7 -12.34 0.34 30.03
C GLN A 7 -13.59 0.24 29.13
N THR A 8 -14.79 0.24 29.70
CA THR A 8 -16.04 0.21 28.92
C THR A 8 -16.25 1.52 28.15
N TYR A 9 -16.02 2.66 28.80
CA TYR A 9 -16.03 3.98 28.18
C TYR A 9 -15.00 4.09 27.04
N ASP A 10 -13.73 3.74 27.30
CA ASP A 10 -12.65 3.78 26.31
C ASP A 10 -12.96 2.89 25.08
N ASN A 11 -13.59 1.73 25.30
CA ASN A 11 -14.06 0.84 24.23
C ASN A 11 -15.21 1.43 23.40
N ILE A 12 -16.12 2.19 24.00
CA ILE A 12 -17.21 2.90 23.30
C ILE A 12 -16.63 4.07 22.48
N VAL A 13 -15.74 4.85 23.07
CA VAL A 13 -15.03 5.95 22.41
C VAL A 13 -14.27 5.44 21.17
N TYR A 14 -13.53 4.34 21.30
CA TYR A 14 -12.85 3.68 20.19
C TYR A 14 -13.82 3.29 19.07
N ASP A 15 -14.96 2.69 19.42
CA ASP A 15 -15.94 2.19 18.44
C ASP A 15 -16.67 3.33 17.72
N ILE A 16 -17.02 4.42 18.42
CA ILE A 16 -17.60 5.63 17.82
C ILE A 16 -16.60 6.30 16.89
N PHE A 17 -15.36 6.49 17.34
CA PHE A 17 -14.26 7.02 16.51
C PHE A 17 -14.13 6.20 15.23
N LEU A 18 -14.02 4.87 15.36
CA LEU A 18 -13.78 3.99 14.23
C LEU A 18 -14.98 3.92 13.28
N TRP A 19 -16.21 4.10 13.78
CA TRP A 19 -17.41 4.22 12.96
C TRP A 19 -17.39 5.52 12.11
N VAL A 20 -17.08 6.67 12.72
CA VAL A 20 -16.94 7.95 11.98
C VAL A 20 -15.86 7.84 10.89
N PHE A 21 -14.66 7.37 11.24
CA PHE A 21 -13.58 7.23 10.26
C PHE A 21 -13.81 6.11 9.24
N THR A 22 -14.68 5.12 9.53
CA THR A 22 -15.12 4.13 8.54
C THR A 22 -15.87 4.79 7.39
N ILE A 23 -16.78 5.72 7.67
CA ILE A 23 -17.51 6.49 6.64
C ILE A 23 -16.52 7.25 5.75
N VAL A 24 -15.53 7.92 6.34
CA VAL A 24 -14.48 8.67 5.62
C VAL A 24 -13.67 7.74 4.70
N VAL A 25 -13.32 6.55 5.18
CA VAL A 25 -12.60 5.53 4.41
C VAL A 25 -13.46 4.96 3.26
N ASP A 26 -14.78 4.77 3.46
CA ASP A 26 -15.71 4.31 2.40
C ASP A 26 -16.03 5.38 1.35
N LEU A 27 -15.90 6.66 1.68
CA LEU A 27 -15.93 7.74 0.70
C LEU A 27 -14.63 7.73 -0.14
N PHE A 28 -13.47 7.61 0.51
CA PHE A 28 -12.18 7.66 -0.17
C PHE A 28 -11.88 6.43 -1.04
N PHE A 29 -12.14 5.21 -0.55
CA PHE A 29 -11.94 3.97 -1.29
C PHE A 29 -13.26 3.47 -1.87
N ARG A 30 -13.21 2.90 -3.07
CA ARG A 30 -14.38 2.25 -3.65
C ARG A 30 -14.66 0.88 -3.05
N GLU A 31 -13.61 0.09 -2.89
CA GLU A 31 -13.68 -1.30 -2.45
C GLU A 31 -12.50 -1.59 -1.53
N ILE A 32 -12.79 -2.20 -0.37
CA ILE A 32 -11.78 -2.71 0.57
C ILE A 32 -12.12 -4.18 0.85
N HIS A 33 -11.31 -5.08 0.32
CA HIS A 33 -11.55 -6.53 0.42
C HIS A 33 -10.54 -7.17 1.37
N PRO A 34 -10.95 -7.67 2.53
CA PRO A 34 -10.07 -8.45 3.38
C PRO A 34 -10.03 -9.91 2.92
N ARG A 35 -8.86 -10.53 3.02
CA ARG A 35 -8.55 -11.92 2.66
C ARG A 35 -7.94 -12.61 3.88
N SER A 36 -8.26 -13.88 4.10
CA SER A 36 -7.67 -14.71 5.16
C SER A 36 -7.99 -14.27 6.60
N THR A 37 -9.08 -13.52 6.83
CA THR A 37 -9.48 -13.03 8.17
C THR A 37 -9.78 -14.12 9.20
N TRP A 38 -10.05 -15.35 8.75
CA TRP A 38 -10.17 -16.52 9.61
C TRP A 38 -8.87 -16.89 10.32
N ARG A 39 -7.71 -16.46 9.79
CA ARG A 39 -6.40 -16.65 10.43
C ARG A 39 -6.19 -15.77 11.65
N ILE A 40 -7.00 -14.73 11.87
CA ILE A 40 -6.84 -13.82 13.01
C ILE A 40 -7.25 -14.55 14.31
N PRO A 41 -6.35 -14.73 15.30
CA PRO A 41 -6.70 -15.34 16.57
C PRO A 41 -7.83 -14.59 17.27
N ARG A 42 -8.77 -15.32 17.88
CA ARG A 42 -9.92 -14.72 18.58
C ARG A 42 -9.60 -14.37 20.04
N LYS A 43 -8.73 -15.14 20.68
CA LYS A 43 -8.25 -14.98 22.06
C LYS A 43 -6.72 -14.80 22.07
N GLY A 44 -6.15 -14.49 23.24
CA GLY A 44 -4.72 -14.18 23.40
C GLY A 44 -4.35 -12.80 22.85
N PRO A 45 -3.16 -12.25 23.18
CA PRO A 45 -2.66 -11.00 22.65
C PRO A 45 -2.06 -11.15 21.25
N ILE A 46 -2.19 -10.11 20.43
CA ILE A 46 -1.81 -10.14 19.01
C ILE A 46 -0.97 -8.92 18.65
N LEU A 47 0.17 -9.18 18.01
CA LEU A 47 1.01 -8.15 17.39
C LEU A 47 0.78 -8.17 15.87
N PHE A 48 -0.08 -7.27 15.39
CA PHE A 48 -0.33 -7.09 13.95
C PHE A 48 0.83 -6.33 13.31
N VAL A 49 1.49 -6.98 12.35
CA VAL A 49 2.65 -6.43 11.65
C VAL A 49 2.22 -6.13 10.21
N ALA A 50 2.07 -4.86 9.88
CA ALA A 50 1.52 -4.44 8.60
C ALA A 50 2.58 -3.87 7.66
N ALA A 51 2.54 -4.27 6.39
CA ALA A 51 3.42 -3.77 5.34
C ALA A 51 2.76 -3.90 3.94
N PRO A 52 3.19 -3.15 2.91
CA PRO A 52 3.99 -1.94 3.00
C PRO A 52 3.22 -0.81 3.69
N HIS A 53 3.93 0.12 4.34
CA HIS A 53 3.30 1.35 4.87
C HIS A 53 3.10 2.40 3.77
N ALA A 54 2.12 2.17 2.90
CA ALA A 54 1.84 2.99 1.73
C ALA A 54 1.06 4.28 2.01
N ASN A 55 0.41 4.44 3.18
CA ASN A 55 -0.28 5.67 3.58
C ASN A 55 -0.21 5.95 5.09
N GLN A 56 0.27 7.13 5.48
CA GLN A 56 0.51 7.52 6.88
C GLN A 56 -0.67 7.30 7.84
N PHE A 57 -1.81 7.95 7.60
CA PHE A 57 -2.96 7.90 8.51
C PHE A 57 -4.00 6.85 8.11
N VAL A 58 -3.97 6.42 6.86
CA VAL A 58 -5.04 5.63 6.25
C VAL A 58 -4.83 4.13 6.49
N ASP A 59 -3.58 3.64 6.46
CA ASP A 59 -3.29 2.23 6.68
C ASP A 59 -3.74 1.74 8.08
N PRO A 60 -3.48 2.47 9.20
CA PRO A 60 -4.01 2.09 10.51
C PRO A 60 -5.54 2.00 10.53
N LEU A 61 -6.25 3.00 10.02
CA LEU A 61 -7.72 3.03 10.04
C LEU A 61 -8.35 1.86 9.29
N ILE A 62 -7.79 1.52 8.12
CA ILE A 62 -8.23 0.39 7.30
C ILE A 62 -8.06 -0.94 8.05
N LEU A 63 -6.93 -1.11 8.74
CA LEU A 63 -6.65 -2.32 9.52
C LEU A 63 -7.50 -2.40 10.80
N MET A 64 -7.63 -1.30 11.55
CA MET A 64 -8.51 -1.19 12.73
C MET A 64 -9.94 -1.57 12.38
N ARG A 65 -10.50 -0.99 11.31
CA ARG A 65 -11.86 -1.25 10.82
C ARG A 65 -12.06 -2.74 10.53
N THR A 66 -11.13 -3.32 9.77
CA THR A 66 -11.21 -4.71 9.31
C THR A 66 -11.18 -5.69 10.47
N VAL A 67 -10.24 -5.50 11.41
CA VAL A 67 -10.10 -6.35 12.59
C VAL A 67 -11.25 -6.14 13.58
N ARG A 68 -11.77 -4.91 13.75
CA ARG A 68 -12.95 -4.64 14.58
C ARG A 68 -14.22 -5.27 14.02
N HIS A 69 -14.36 -5.32 12.70
CA HIS A 69 -15.51 -5.90 12.02
C HIS A 69 -15.45 -7.43 12.03
N ASP A 70 -14.39 -8.02 11.47
CA ASP A 70 -14.32 -9.46 11.20
C ASP A 70 -13.77 -10.28 12.38
N ALA A 71 -12.81 -9.75 13.15
CA ALA A 71 -12.23 -10.41 14.31
C ALA A 71 -12.89 -10.03 15.65
N ARG A 72 -13.62 -8.90 15.69
CA ARG A 72 -14.16 -8.25 16.91
C ARG A 72 -13.10 -7.82 17.93
N ARG A 73 -11.87 -7.60 17.48
CA ARG A 73 -10.72 -7.12 18.29
C ARG A 73 -10.51 -5.61 18.10
N ARG A 74 -9.84 -4.95 19.04
CA ARG A 74 -9.43 -3.52 18.95
C ARG A 74 -7.91 -3.43 18.95
N ILE A 75 -7.34 -2.67 18.01
CA ILE A 75 -5.91 -2.47 17.84
C ILE A 75 -5.50 -1.09 18.35
N ALA A 76 -4.48 -1.05 19.20
CA ALA A 76 -3.71 0.15 19.54
C ALA A 76 -2.50 0.25 18.60
N PHE A 77 -2.26 1.39 17.95
CA PHE A 77 -1.11 1.56 17.06
C PHE A 77 0.06 2.26 17.74
N LEU A 78 1.28 1.89 17.35
CA LEU A 78 2.47 2.68 17.62
C LEU A 78 2.48 3.91 16.71
N VAL A 79 2.53 5.12 17.27
CA VAL A 79 2.46 6.38 16.54
C VAL A 79 3.66 7.26 16.89
N ALA A 80 4.31 7.84 15.88
CA ALA A 80 5.45 8.73 16.09
C ALA A 80 5.08 9.90 17.03
N GLU A 81 5.91 10.15 18.04
CA GLU A 81 5.64 11.16 19.08
C GLU A 81 5.44 12.57 18.47
N LYS A 82 6.19 12.89 17.40
CA LYS A 82 6.03 14.12 16.61
C LYS A 82 4.62 14.30 16.02
N SER A 83 3.90 13.21 15.74
CA SER A 83 2.49 13.25 15.32
C SER A 83 1.56 13.41 16.52
N MET A 84 1.88 12.79 17.67
CA MET A 84 1.12 12.94 18.92
C MET A 84 1.14 14.38 19.46
N ARG A 85 2.24 15.12 19.27
CA ARG A 85 2.35 16.54 19.65
C ARG A 85 1.46 17.49 18.81
N ARG A 86 0.84 17.03 17.71
CA ARG A 86 -0.07 17.86 16.88
C ARG A 86 -1.49 17.79 17.44
N LYS A 87 -2.05 18.91 17.91
CA LYS A 87 -3.38 19.02 18.56
C LYS A 87 -4.43 18.03 18.01
N PHE A 88 -4.81 18.14 16.74
CA PHE A 88 -5.84 17.26 16.15
C PHE A 88 -5.42 15.78 16.09
N VAL A 89 -4.24 15.49 15.54
CA VAL A 89 -3.78 14.09 15.32
C VAL A 89 -3.52 13.38 16.65
N GLY A 90 -2.93 14.07 17.62
CA GLY A 90 -2.69 13.57 18.97
C GLY A 90 -3.99 13.24 19.70
N THR A 91 -4.96 14.16 19.72
CA THR A 91 -6.27 13.87 20.34
C THR A 91 -6.92 12.67 19.67
N MET A 92 -6.97 12.61 18.33
CA MET A 92 -7.56 11.48 17.60
C MET A 92 -6.85 10.14 17.89
N ALA A 93 -5.52 10.14 17.98
CA ALA A 93 -4.73 8.95 18.30
C ALA A 93 -4.90 8.49 19.76
N SER A 94 -5.03 9.42 20.70
CA SER A 94 -5.31 9.11 22.12
C SER A 94 -6.68 8.48 22.31
N LEU A 95 -7.72 8.90 21.56
CA LEU A 95 -9.07 8.30 21.61
C LEU A 95 -9.08 6.81 21.22
N VAL A 96 -8.05 6.33 20.51
CA VAL A 96 -7.92 4.92 20.12
C VAL A 96 -6.82 4.16 20.86
N GLY A 97 -6.28 4.76 21.93
CA GLY A 97 -5.25 4.16 22.77
C GLY A 97 -3.92 3.94 22.04
N ALA A 98 -3.55 4.82 21.10
CA ALA A 98 -2.26 4.77 20.43
C ALA A 98 -1.09 4.99 21.41
N VAL A 99 0.01 4.28 21.21
CA VAL A 99 1.22 4.39 22.04
C VAL A 99 2.21 5.33 21.35
N PRO A 100 2.68 6.42 22.00
CA PRO A 100 3.68 7.32 21.43
C PRO A 100 5.04 6.61 21.31
N VAL A 101 5.73 6.82 20.18
CA VAL A 101 7.10 6.33 19.96
C VAL A 101 8.01 7.50 19.59
N GLY A 102 8.92 7.84 20.49
CA GLY A 102 9.99 8.80 20.23
C GLY A 102 11.04 8.21 19.29
N ARG A 103 11.59 9.03 18.39
CA ARG A 103 12.74 8.67 17.55
C ARG A 103 13.75 9.81 17.63
N ALA A 104 15.02 9.53 17.89
CA ALA A 104 16.08 10.53 17.95
C ALA A 104 16.07 11.46 16.72
N LEU A 105 15.94 10.89 15.52
CA LEU A 105 15.88 11.64 14.26
C LEU A 105 14.70 12.63 14.14
N ASP A 106 13.61 12.45 14.89
CA ASP A 106 12.50 13.43 14.92
C ASP A 106 12.84 14.69 15.75
N LEU A 107 13.86 14.60 16.61
CA LEU A 107 14.38 15.66 17.48
C LEU A 107 15.71 16.27 16.96
N LYS A 108 16.10 15.95 15.71
CA LYS A 108 17.29 16.48 15.03
C LYS A 108 17.32 18.01 15.05
N LYS A 109 18.42 18.60 15.56
CA LYS A 109 18.72 20.04 15.51
C LYS A 109 20.00 20.29 14.72
N PRO A 110 20.12 21.40 13.95
CA PRO A 110 21.40 21.79 13.35
C PRO A 110 22.40 22.10 14.46
N ALA A 111 23.62 21.58 14.34
CA ALA A 111 24.71 21.88 15.25
C ALA A 111 25.54 23.06 14.73
N GLN A 112 26.28 23.73 15.62
CA GLN A 112 27.26 24.74 15.24
C GLN A 112 28.58 24.07 14.83
N GLY A 113 29.37 24.74 13.98
CA GLY A 113 30.65 24.25 13.49
C GLY A 113 30.56 23.25 12.33
N ILE A 114 31.70 22.60 12.06
CA ILE A 114 31.86 21.56 11.04
C ILE A 114 32.58 20.34 11.64
N ILE A 115 32.38 19.15 11.07
CA ILE A 115 33.06 17.92 11.49
C ILE A 115 33.78 17.22 10.33
N TYR A 116 34.88 16.57 10.68
CA TYR A 116 35.67 15.70 9.80
C TYR A 116 36.27 14.53 10.59
N ILE A 117 36.73 13.51 9.86
CA ILE A 117 37.52 12.42 10.41
C ILE A 117 39.00 12.73 10.09
N PRO A 118 39.90 12.85 11.07
CA PRO A 118 41.30 13.19 10.83
C PRO A 118 42.06 12.07 10.10
N ASP A 119 41.75 10.81 10.43
CA ASP A 119 42.33 9.62 9.82
C ASP A 119 41.24 8.59 9.46
N PRO A 120 40.73 8.59 8.21
CA PRO A 120 39.71 7.65 7.76
C PRO A 120 40.17 6.18 7.66
N GLU A 121 41.48 5.93 7.56
CA GLU A 121 42.02 4.58 7.34
C GLU A 121 42.49 3.92 8.65
N GLY A 122 43.04 4.70 9.60
CA GLY A 122 43.48 4.22 10.91
C GLY A 122 42.40 4.22 12.01
N ASP A 123 41.81 5.37 12.34
CA ASP A 123 40.72 5.49 13.35
C ASP A 123 39.48 6.19 12.77
N PRO A 124 38.63 5.47 12.00
CA PRO A 124 37.39 6.02 11.45
C PRO A 124 36.30 6.25 12.51
N THR A 125 36.58 6.04 13.80
CA THR A 125 35.66 6.33 14.92
C THR A 125 35.93 7.66 15.59
N LEU A 126 37.11 8.25 15.44
CA LEU A 126 37.44 9.56 15.98
C LEU A 126 36.90 10.68 15.06
N VAL A 127 36.08 11.56 15.62
CA VAL A 127 35.56 12.74 14.90
C VAL A 127 36.09 13.99 15.56
N ARG A 128 36.69 14.87 14.73
CA ARG A 128 37.12 16.21 15.13
C ARG A 128 36.12 17.25 14.63
N GLY A 129 35.94 18.29 15.45
CA GLY A 129 35.12 19.44 15.12
C GLY A 129 35.92 20.73 15.07
N GLU A 130 35.55 21.62 14.14
CA GLU A 130 36.05 22.99 14.04
C GLU A 130 34.91 23.97 14.28
N ASN A 131 35.14 24.94 15.18
CA ASN A 131 34.11 25.85 15.70
C ASN A 131 32.91 25.11 16.33
N THR A 132 33.17 23.97 16.95
CA THR A 132 32.24 23.12 17.71
C THR A 132 32.53 23.24 19.21
N ASN A 133 31.53 23.01 20.06
CA ASN A 133 31.77 22.63 21.44
C ASN A 133 30.94 21.38 21.77
N PHE A 134 31.59 20.22 21.86
CA PHE A 134 30.95 18.95 22.16
C PHE A 134 30.63 18.72 23.64
N GLU A 135 31.03 19.64 24.53
CA GLU A 135 30.65 19.60 25.95
C GLU A 135 29.31 20.31 26.23
N ASP A 136 28.73 20.99 25.23
CA ASP A 136 27.38 21.53 25.35
C ASP A 136 26.34 20.42 25.56
N SER A 137 25.37 20.69 26.42
CA SER A 137 24.14 19.94 26.72
C SER A 137 23.37 19.32 25.55
N GLN A 138 23.67 19.75 24.31
CA GLN A 138 23.12 19.18 23.08
C GLN A 138 23.74 17.81 22.72
N PHE A 139 24.95 17.55 23.22
CA PHE A 139 25.70 16.32 23.02
C PHE A 139 25.59 15.41 24.25
N MET A 140 25.38 14.12 24.02
CA MET A 140 25.27 13.13 25.08
C MET A 140 25.73 11.77 24.59
N LYS A 141 26.22 10.94 25.52
CA LYS A 141 26.52 9.53 25.27
C LYS A 141 25.26 8.80 24.77
N GLY A 142 25.39 8.06 23.67
CA GLY A 142 24.26 7.42 22.98
C GLY A 142 23.43 8.36 22.09
N GLY A 143 23.77 9.65 22.00
CA GLY A 143 23.22 10.58 21.01
C GLY A 143 23.69 10.26 19.59
N LEU A 144 23.04 10.86 18.58
CA LEU A 144 23.36 10.66 17.17
C LEU A 144 23.93 11.93 16.53
N LEU A 145 25.05 11.79 15.82
CA LEU A 145 25.46 12.74 14.78
C LEU A 145 24.75 12.38 13.47
N VAL A 146 24.31 13.39 12.73
CA VAL A 146 23.57 13.22 11.46
C VAL A 146 24.14 14.15 10.40
N LEU A 147 24.64 13.58 9.31
CA LEU A 147 25.19 14.34 8.18
C LEU A 147 24.09 14.95 7.30
N PRO A 148 24.43 15.92 6.41
CA PRO A 148 23.50 16.43 5.41
C PRO A 148 23.10 15.32 4.43
N SER A 149 21.80 15.17 4.17
CA SER A 149 21.33 14.16 3.22
C SER A 149 21.63 14.59 1.78
N PHE A 150 22.32 13.74 1.01
CA PHE A 150 22.62 13.96 -0.40
C PHE A 150 22.07 12.81 -1.25
N GLN A 151 21.38 13.12 -2.36
CA GLN A 151 20.72 12.15 -3.25
C GLN A 151 20.01 10.99 -2.50
N ASN A 152 19.11 11.33 -1.58
CA ASN A 152 18.36 10.34 -0.79
C ASN A 152 19.23 9.36 0.03
N THR A 153 20.48 9.71 0.32
CA THR A 153 21.37 9.02 1.26
C THR A 153 21.59 9.92 2.47
N ALA A 154 21.38 9.40 3.68
CA ALA A 154 21.56 10.14 4.92
C ALA A 154 22.32 9.25 5.91
N ALA A 155 23.53 9.67 6.28
CA ALA A 155 24.37 8.95 7.22
C ALA A 155 24.21 9.49 8.65
N ASN A 156 24.26 8.59 9.62
CA ASN A 156 24.28 8.91 11.04
C ASN A 156 25.17 7.92 11.82
N ALA A 157 25.67 8.35 12.97
CA ALA A 157 26.52 7.55 13.85
C ALA A 157 26.20 7.87 15.32
N GLU A 158 26.36 6.87 16.18
CA GLU A 158 26.09 6.96 17.62
C GLU A 158 27.36 7.38 18.37
N ILE A 159 27.26 8.39 19.24
CA ILE A 159 28.34 8.89 20.09
C ILE A 159 28.58 7.88 21.22
N ALA A 160 29.78 7.29 21.27
CA ALA A 160 30.19 6.40 22.35
C ALA A 160 30.72 7.18 23.56
N GLU A 161 31.50 8.23 23.30
CA GLU A 161 32.20 9.00 24.32
C GLU A 161 32.51 10.42 23.81
N ILE A 162 32.53 11.38 24.72
CA ILE A 162 32.93 12.77 24.48
C ILE A 162 34.30 12.93 25.14
N LEU A 163 35.32 13.26 24.35
CA LEU A 163 36.72 13.30 24.80
C LEU A 163 37.18 14.72 25.16
N GLY A 164 36.46 15.74 24.68
CA GLY A 164 36.67 17.15 25.00
C GLY A 164 35.84 18.06 24.08
N PRO A 165 36.09 19.38 24.06
CA PRO A 165 35.26 20.33 23.32
C PRO A 165 35.31 20.16 21.80
N ASN A 166 36.42 19.61 21.26
CA ASN A 166 36.66 19.45 19.83
C ASN A 166 36.75 17.98 19.36
N GLU A 167 36.62 17.00 20.26
CA GLU A 167 36.81 15.58 19.95
C GLU A 167 35.73 14.68 20.57
N ILE A 168 35.16 13.79 19.73
CA ILE A 168 34.21 12.77 20.15
C ILE A 168 34.52 11.44 19.46
N ARG A 169 34.28 10.34 20.17
CA ARG A 169 34.43 8.98 19.65
C ARG A 169 33.08 8.36 19.35
N LEU A 170 32.96 7.82 18.15
CA LEU A 170 31.78 7.10 17.67
C LEU A 170 31.82 5.62 18.09
N LYS A 171 30.65 5.04 18.27
CA LYS A 171 30.47 3.60 18.55
C LYS A 171 30.66 2.72 17.32
N LYS A 172 30.44 3.32 16.13
CA LYS A 172 30.65 2.74 14.79
C LYS A 172 30.99 3.89 13.84
N PRO A 173 31.86 3.67 12.84
CA PRO A 173 32.14 4.67 11.83
C PRO A 173 30.87 4.99 11.01
N PHE A 174 30.84 6.18 10.40
CA PHE A 174 29.85 6.49 9.38
C PHE A 174 29.97 5.49 8.23
N LYS A 175 28.84 5.13 7.60
CA LYS A 175 28.83 4.14 6.51
C LYS A 175 28.48 4.77 5.16
N GLY A 176 29.35 4.53 4.18
CA GLY A 176 29.09 4.70 2.76
C GLY A 176 29.82 5.89 2.15
N GLU A 177 30.23 5.71 0.89
CA GLU A 177 31.05 6.63 0.07
C GLU A 177 30.63 8.11 0.16
N VAL A 178 29.33 8.39 0.24
CA VAL A 178 28.79 9.76 0.35
C VAL A 178 29.18 10.42 1.68
N ALA A 179 29.17 9.66 2.78
CA ALA A 179 29.56 10.16 4.10
C ALA A 179 31.07 10.39 4.19
N GLU A 180 31.86 9.48 3.61
CA GLU A 180 33.32 9.59 3.51
C GLU A 180 33.72 10.83 2.69
N LYS A 181 33.15 11.02 1.48
CA LYS A 181 33.36 12.22 0.65
C LYS A 181 32.94 13.50 1.39
N GLN A 182 31.80 13.51 2.08
CA GLN A 182 31.35 14.65 2.89
C GLN A 182 32.30 14.99 4.05
N LEU A 183 32.80 13.99 4.78
CA LEU A 183 33.69 14.18 5.93
C LEU A 183 35.12 14.56 5.51
N ALA A 184 35.54 14.17 4.30
CA ALA A 184 36.78 14.60 3.66
C ALA A 184 36.68 16.01 3.00
N GLY A 185 35.50 16.63 2.99
CA GLY A 185 35.30 17.97 2.42
C GLY A 185 35.18 18.03 0.89
N LEU A 186 35.02 16.88 0.24
CA LEU A 186 34.80 16.77 -1.21
C LEU A 186 33.31 16.97 -1.53
N ASP A 187 33.02 17.60 -2.69
CA ASP A 187 31.65 17.66 -3.20
C ASP A 187 31.17 16.22 -3.49
N PRO A 188 30.03 15.75 -2.96
CA PRO A 188 29.55 14.39 -3.20
C PRO A 188 29.15 14.08 -4.67
N LYS A 189 29.37 15.02 -5.61
CA LYS A 189 29.39 14.75 -7.06
C LYS A 189 30.76 14.41 -7.65
N ALA A 190 31.85 14.57 -6.89
CA ALA A 190 33.22 14.38 -7.36
C ALA A 190 33.53 12.92 -7.73
N SER A 191 34.37 12.78 -8.75
CA SER A 191 34.78 11.51 -9.35
C SER A 191 35.80 10.78 -8.48
N ASP A 192 35.98 9.47 -8.66
CA ASP A 192 36.89 8.70 -7.79
C ASP A 192 38.38 9.00 -8.06
N SER A 193 38.70 9.64 -9.19
CA SER A 193 40.02 10.24 -9.44
C SER A 193 40.34 11.43 -8.52
N ASP A 194 39.32 12.11 -8.00
CA ASP A 194 39.50 13.24 -7.06
C ASP A 194 39.82 12.74 -5.63
N LEU A 195 39.46 11.50 -5.31
CA LEU A 195 39.88 10.83 -4.07
C LEU A 195 41.35 10.40 -4.12
N ALA A 196 41.81 9.84 -5.24
CA ALA A 196 43.19 9.35 -5.38
C ALA A 196 44.23 10.48 -5.31
N ASN A 197 43.95 11.63 -5.91
CA ASN A 197 44.84 12.80 -5.86
C ASN A 197 44.89 13.48 -4.47
N ALA A 198 43.94 13.20 -3.57
CA ALA A 198 43.94 13.73 -2.21
C ALA A 198 44.90 12.99 -1.24
N ASN A 199 45.46 11.86 -1.65
CA ASN A 199 46.42 11.09 -0.85
C ASN A 199 47.88 11.57 -1.00
N GLY A 200 48.16 12.56 -1.88
CA GLY A 200 49.50 13.03 -2.21
C GLY A 200 49.84 14.48 -1.81
N GLY A 201 48.92 15.23 -1.20
CA GLY A 201 49.12 16.64 -0.83
C GLY A 201 48.20 17.06 0.31
N GLU A 202 48.50 18.19 0.97
CA GLU A 202 47.81 18.65 2.18
C GLU A 202 46.27 18.59 2.05
N LYS A 203 45.65 17.65 2.78
CA LYS A 203 44.20 17.43 2.77
C LYS A 203 43.49 18.76 3.08
N PRO A 204 42.63 19.30 2.18
CA PRO A 204 41.90 20.53 2.46
C PRO A 204 40.94 20.32 3.63
N LYS A 205 41.27 20.88 4.79
CA LYS A 205 40.49 20.81 6.04
C LYS A 205 39.17 21.58 5.91
N LYS A 206 38.20 21.01 5.18
CA LYS A 206 36.84 21.55 5.04
C LYS A 206 35.82 20.48 5.42
N GLY A 207 35.72 20.20 6.72
CA GLY A 207 34.68 19.34 7.26
C GLY A 207 33.26 19.78 6.87
N CYS A 208 32.29 18.88 7.05
CA CYS A 208 30.90 19.15 6.71
C CYS A 208 30.10 19.74 7.88
N LYS A 209 29.10 20.58 7.57
CA LYS A 209 28.07 20.98 8.54
C LYS A 209 27.26 19.76 8.93
N PHE A 210 26.87 19.66 10.20
CA PHE A 210 26.18 18.49 10.73
C PHE A 210 24.98 18.86 11.61
N SER A 211 24.38 17.85 12.22
CA SER A 211 23.25 18.01 13.12
C SER A 211 23.35 16.96 14.22
N VAL A 212 22.82 17.30 15.39
CA VAL A 212 22.78 16.41 16.55
C VAL A 212 21.34 16.00 16.84
N ALA A 213 21.16 14.78 17.36
CA ALA A 213 19.91 14.27 17.88
C ALA A 213 20.16 13.59 19.24
N PRO A 214 19.34 13.86 20.26
CA PRO A 214 19.54 13.29 21.60
C PRO A 214 19.30 11.78 21.61
N HIS A 215 19.86 11.10 22.61
CA HIS A 215 19.46 9.75 22.94
C HIS A 215 17.98 9.76 23.36
N VAL A 216 17.19 8.80 22.86
CA VAL A 216 15.78 8.66 23.22
C VAL A 216 15.60 7.30 23.86
N ASP A 217 15.27 7.31 25.14
CA ASP A 217 14.91 6.10 25.87
C ASP A 217 13.63 5.48 25.28
N GLN A 218 13.69 4.18 25.02
CA GLN A 218 12.60 3.38 24.46
C GLN A 218 11.96 2.47 25.52
N HIS A 219 12.51 2.37 26.74
CA HIS A 219 12.00 1.51 27.81
C HIS A 219 10.52 1.79 28.11
N ALA A 220 10.14 3.06 28.29
CA ALA A 220 8.74 3.43 28.52
C ALA A 220 7.78 3.02 27.39
N VAL A 221 8.26 2.96 26.14
CA VAL A 221 7.45 2.47 25.00
C VAL A 221 7.29 0.95 25.09
N TYR A 222 8.39 0.23 25.37
CA TYR A 222 8.37 -1.22 25.51
C TYR A 222 7.51 -1.66 26.71
N ASP A 223 7.58 -0.98 27.85
CA ASP A 223 6.73 -1.28 29.01
C ASP A 223 5.24 -1.06 28.74
N ALA A 224 4.87 0.06 28.10
CA ALA A 224 3.48 0.30 27.70
C ALA A 224 2.95 -0.78 26.73
N VAL A 225 3.81 -1.32 25.86
CA VAL A 225 3.49 -2.45 24.99
C VAL A 225 3.36 -3.73 25.80
N PHE A 226 4.30 -4.04 26.70
CA PHE A 226 4.31 -5.26 27.51
C PHE A 226 3.05 -5.36 28.38
N ASP A 227 2.67 -4.26 29.03
CA ASP A 227 1.51 -4.23 29.92
C ASP A 227 0.20 -4.41 29.12
N ARG A 228 0.10 -3.74 27.96
CA ARG A 228 -1.04 -3.87 27.03
C ARG A 228 -1.17 -5.29 26.43
N VAL A 229 -0.04 -5.96 26.24
CA VAL A 229 0.05 -7.35 25.77
C VAL A 229 -0.30 -8.33 26.90
N ALA A 230 0.14 -8.08 28.13
CA ALA A 230 -0.27 -8.85 29.32
C ALA A 230 -1.78 -8.75 29.61
N GLU A 231 -2.43 -7.62 29.29
CA GLU A 231 -3.90 -7.48 29.31
C GLU A 231 -4.62 -8.29 28.18
N GLY A 232 -3.90 -9.01 27.32
CA GLY A 232 -4.49 -9.73 26.18
C GLY A 232 -4.85 -8.80 25.01
N GLY A 233 -4.28 -7.60 24.94
CA GLY A 233 -4.58 -6.56 23.94
C GLY A 233 -4.15 -6.90 22.50
N CYS A 234 -4.38 -5.96 21.58
CA CYS A 234 -3.79 -6.03 20.24
C CYS A 234 -2.99 -4.78 19.96
N ILE A 235 -1.80 -4.94 19.40
CA ILE A 235 -0.91 -3.85 18.99
C ILE A 235 -0.69 -3.92 17.49
N GLY A 236 -0.71 -2.76 16.83
CA GLY A 236 -0.43 -2.59 15.41
C GLY A 236 0.88 -1.84 15.20
N ILE A 237 1.77 -2.41 14.39
CA ILE A 237 3.06 -1.81 14.03
C ILE A 237 3.31 -1.93 12.53
N PHE A 238 3.85 -0.86 11.94
CA PHE A 238 4.51 -0.87 10.64
C PHE A 238 6.01 -0.97 10.89
N PRO A 239 6.64 -2.16 10.78
CA PRO A 239 8.02 -2.42 11.23
C PRO A 239 9.08 -1.67 10.43
N GLU A 240 8.74 -1.20 9.23
CA GLU A 240 9.53 -0.28 8.39
C GLU A 240 9.76 1.08 9.11
N GLY A 241 8.87 1.43 10.04
CA GLY A 241 8.97 2.58 10.93
C GLY A 241 8.94 3.94 10.23
N GLY A 242 8.33 3.99 9.05
CA GLY A 242 8.08 5.17 8.21
C GLY A 242 7.31 4.75 6.95
N SER A 243 6.53 5.67 6.39
CA SER A 243 5.73 5.45 5.17
C SER A 243 6.50 5.80 3.89
N HIS A 244 6.24 5.09 2.79
CA HIS A 244 6.93 5.27 1.51
C HIS A 244 6.07 4.85 0.31
N ASP A 245 6.58 5.16 -0.88
CA ASP A 245 5.98 4.85 -2.18
C ASP A 245 6.84 3.93 -3.07
N ARG A 246 7.81 3.23 -2.46
CA ARG A 246 8.59 2.14 -3.09
C ARG A 246 7.75 0.90 -3.39
N THR A 247 8.19 0.09 -4.36
CA THR A 247 7.58 -1.19 -4.77
C THR A 247 8.09 -2.41 -3.99
N GLU A 248 9.11 -2.23 -3.15
CA GLU A 248 9.69 -3.24 -2.25
C GLU A 248 9.50 -2.81 -0.79
N LEU A 249 9.61 -3.77 0.13
CA LEU A 249 9.65 -3.47 1.57
C LEU A 249 11.00 -2.89 2.00
N LEU A 250 10.96 -2.02 3.00
CA LEU A 250 12.15 -1.56 3.70
C LEU A 250 12.61 -2.60 4.75
N PRO A 251 13.89 -2.59 5.16
CA PRO A 251 14.38 -3.44 6.24
C PRO A 251 13.57 -3.26 7.53
N LEU A 252 13.19 -4.37 8.15
CA LEU A 252 12.36 -4.39 9.36
C LEU A 252 13.17 -3.94 10.58
N LYS A 253 12.56 -3.14 11.47
CA LYS A 253 13.22 -2.68 12.71
C LYS A 253 13.07 -3.69 13.85
N ALA A 254 14.20 -3.94 14.54
CA ALA A 254 14.31 -4.86 15.67
C ALA A 254 13.33 -4.64 16.83
N GLY A 255 12.81 -3.42 17.00
CA GLY A 255 11.79 -3.12 18.01
C GLY A 255 10.57 -4.05 17.95
N LEU A 256 10.21 -4.57 16.77
CA LEU A 256 9.16 -5.59 16.64
C LEU A 256 9.47 -6.87 17.45
N ALA A 257 10.62 -7.49 17.20
CA ALA A 257 11.00 -8.73 17.85
C ALA A 257 11.33 -8.52 19.34
N ILE A 258 11.91 -7.36 19.70
CA ILE A 258 12.15 -6.95 21.10
C ILE A 258 10.82 -6.85 21.86
N MET A 259 9.78 -6.26 21.28
CA MET A 259 8.45 -6.21 21.90
C MET A 259 7.89 -7.61 22.13
N ALA A 260 7.95 -8.50 21.13
CA ALA A 260 7.32 -9.82 21.23
C ALA A 260 8.07 -10.77 22.19
N LEU A 261 9.41 -10.85 22.07
CA LEU A 261 10.27 -11.62 22.99
C LEU A 261 10.24 -11.03 24.41
N GLY A 262 10.29 -9.70 24.53
CA GLY A 262 10.24 -9.00 25.82
C GLY A 262 8.91 -9.20 26.56
N SER A 263 7.77 -9.21 25.86
CA SER A 263 6.47 -9.55 26.43
C SER A 263 6.46 -10.95 27.05
N LEU A 264 6.98 -11.95 26.32
CA LEU A 264 7.07 -13.34 26.80
C LEU A 264 8.13 -13.51 27.91
N ALA A 265 9.18 -12.70 27.91
CA ALA A 265 10.18 -12.69 28.97
C ALA A 265 9.62 -12.09 30.28
N LYS A 266 8.80 -11.04 30.21
CA LYS A 266 8.11 -10.41 31.36
C LYS A 266 6.92 -11.25 31.85
N ASN A 267 6.21 -11.93 30.95
CA ASN A 267 5.07 -12.79 31.28
C ASN A 267 5.01 -14.02 30.33
N PRO A 268 5.50 -15.21 30.76
CA PRO A 268 5.52 -16.41 29.93
C PRO A 268 4.14 -16.92 29.48
N ASP A 269 3.11 -16.79 30.32
CA ASP A 269 1.75 -17.28 30.03
C ASP A 269 1.02 -16.46 28.95
N CYS A 270 1.63 -15.35 28.53
CA CYS A 270 1.03 -14.35 27.65
C CYS A 270 0.76 -14.87 26.23
N ASN A 271 1.48 -15.89 25.74
CA ASN A 271 1.25 -16.54 24.43
C ASN A 271 1.04 -15.55 23.27
N VAL A 272 1.93 -14.56 23.17
CA VAL A 272 1.89 -13.51 22.15
C VAL A 272 2.01 -14.11 20.76
N THR A 273 1.05 -13.78 19.90
CA THR A 273 1.05 -14.23 18.50
C THR A 273 1.30 -13.05 17.56
N ILE A 274 2.24 -13.20 16.62
CA ILE A 274 2.53 -12.20 15.59
C ILE A 274 1.66 -12.52 14.36
N VAL A 275 0.94 -11.53 13.83
CA VAL A 275 0.10 -11.70 12.62
C VAL A 275 0.60 -10.76 11.53
N PRO A 276 1.24 -11.27 10.46
CA PRO A 276 1.66 -10.47 9.31
C PRO A 276 0.45 -10.06 8.46
N VAL A 277 0.45 -8.82 7.98
CA VAL A 277 -0.67 -8.20 7.25
C VAL A 277 -0.15 -7.48 6.00
N GLY A 278 -0.62 -7.91 4.83
CA GLY A 278 -0.33 -7.31 3.53
C GLY A 278 -1.32 -6.22 3.15
N MET A 279 -0.84 -4.99 2.98
CA MET A 279 -1.61 -3.80 2.57
C MET A 279 -1.51 -3.57 1.07
N ASN A 280 -2.27 -4.33 0.27
CA ASN A 280 -2.13 -4.38 -1.19
C ASN A 280 -3.05 -3.35 -1.89
N TYR A 281 -2.49 -2.19 -2.23
CA TYR A 281 -3.21 -1.13 -2.94
C TYR A 281 -3.10 -1.25 -4.46
N PHE A 282 -4.20 -0.97 -5.17
CA PHE A 282 -4.15 -0.80 -6.63
C PHE A 282 -3.55 0.56 -7.02
N ASN A 283 -3.88 1.62 -6.28
CA ASN A 283 -3.29 2.96 -6.38
C ASN A 283 -3.39 3.64 -5.00
N ALA A 284 -2.35 3.64 -4.17
CA ALA A 284 -2.46 4.13 -2.79
C ALA A 284 -2.95 5.59 -2.67
N HIS A 285 -2.50 6.46 -3.58
CA HIS A 285 -2.71 7.92 -3.52
C HIS A 285 -3.93 8.46 -4.30
N LYS A 286 -4.61 7.61 -5.10
CA LYS A 286 -5.75 8.05 -5.93
C LYS A 286 -7.08 7.89 -5.18
N PHE A 287 -7.97 8.86 -5.32
CA PHE A 287 -9.33 8.81 -4.80
C PHE A 287 -10.15 7.74 -5.54
N ARG A 288 -11.16 7.14 -4.89
CA ARG A 288 -11.93 5.98 -5.36
C ARG A 288 -11.09 4.74 -5.72
N SER A 289 -9.87 4.65 -5.17
CA SER A 289 -9.00 3.49 -5.35
C SER A 289 -9.53 2.25 -4.60
N ARG A 290 -8.83 1.13 -4.75
CA ARG A 290 -9.18 -0.17 -4.18
C ARG A 290 -8.00 -0.73 -3.39
N CYS A 291 -8.32 -1.44 -2.30
CA CYS A 291 -7.35 -2.07 -1.41
C CYS A 291 -7.75 -3.53 -1.16
N VAL A 292 -6.75 -4.42 -1.07
CA VAL A 292 -6.89 -5.78 -0.55
C VAL A 292 -6.02 -5.90 0.69
N ILE A 293 -6.61 -6.30 1.81
CA ILE A 293 -5.89 -6.54 3.07
C ILE A 293 -5.76 -8.05 3.23
N GLU A 294 -4.55 -8.57 3.36
CA GLU A 294 -4.31 -10.01 3.44
C GLU A 294 -3.66 -10.40 4.77
N PHE A 295 -4.30 -11.27 5.53
CA PHE A 295 -3.76 -11.78 6.80
C PHE A 295 -2.95 -13.06 6.54
N GLY A 296 -1.69 -13.07 6.97
CA GLY A 296 -0.79 -14.21 6.83
C GLY A 296 -1.04 -15.28 7.89
N GLN A 297 -0.20 -16.31 7.91
CA GLN A 297 -0.22 -17.30 8.97
C GLN A 297 0.23 -16.65 10.29
N PRO A 298 -0.46 -16.88 11.42
CA PRO A 298 0.00 -16.41 12.72
C PRO A 298 1.29 -17.14 13.10
N ILE A 299 2.28 -16.38 13.57
CA ILE A 299 3.57 -16.84 14.07
C ILE A 299 3.50 -16.86 15.60
N SER A 300 3.83 -18.01 16.19
CA SER A 300 4.04 -18.16 17.63
C SER A 300 5.53 -18.26 17.89
N ILE A 301 6.04 -17.53 18.88
CA ILE A 301 7.47 -17.56 19.21
C ILE A 301 7.83 -18.90 19.86
N GLU A 302 8.85 -19.57 19.34
CA GLU A 302 9.36 -20.82 19.89
C GLU A 302 10.06 -20.62 21.24
N GLN A 303 10.01 -21.63 22.11
CA GLN A 303 10.58 -21.55 23.45
C GLN A 303 12.11 -21.40 23.45
N ASP A 304 12.82 -22.03 22.52
CA ASP A 304 14.27 -21.89 22.32
C ASP A 304 14.68 -20.42 22.07
N LEU A 305 13.92 -19.69 21.25
CA LEU A 305 14.15 -18.25 21.00
C LEU A 305 13.98 -17.41 22.27
N LEU A 306 13.03 -17.79 23.14
CA LEU A 306 12.80 -17.13 24.42
C LEU A 306 13.92 -17.44 25.43
N GLU A 307 14.43 -18.67 25.45
CA GLU A 307 15.55 -19.09 26.29
C GLU A 307 16.84 -18.36 25.89
N LYS A 308 17.20 -18.35 24.59
CA LYS A 308 18.32 -17.55 24.05
C LYS A 308 18.20 -16.06 24.38
N TYR A 309 16.99 -15.48 24.28
CA TYR A 309 16.75 -14.09 24.65
C TYR A 309 16.97 -13.80 26.15
N LYS A 310 16.65 -14.77 27.02
CA LYS A 310 16.89 -14.69 28.47
C LYS A 310 18.37 -14.93 28.83
N ALA A 311 19.05 -15.86 28.14
CA ALA A 311 20.45 -16.21 28.35
C ALA A 311 21.44 -15.08 27.98
N GLY A 312 20.99 -14.08 27.21
CA GLY A 312 21.79 -12.91 26.82
C GLY A 312 22.04 -12.80 25.32
N GLU A 313 21.77 -13.86 24.56
CA GLU A 313 21.92 -13.97 23.09
C GLU A 313 20.82 -13.20 22.32
N ARG A 314 20.35 -12.08 22.88
CA ARG A 314 19.21 -11.29 22.40
C ARG A 314 19.31 -10.93 20.92
N ARG A 315 20.52 -10.68 20.41
CA ARG A 315 20.73 -10.27 19.01
C ARG A 315 20.39 -11.39 18.02
N GLU A 316 20.69 -12.64 18.36
CA GLU A 316 20.40 -13.78 17.47
C GLU A 316 18.91 -14.10 17.49
N ALA A 317 18.31 -14.25 18.69
CA ALA A 317 16.87 -14.47 18.83
C ALA A 317 16.03 -13.38 18.12
N VAL A 318 16.42 -12.10 18.27
CA VAL A 318 15.80 -10.98 17.53
C VAL A 318 15.99 -11.11 16.02
N GLY A 319 17.17 -11.52 15.55
CA GLY A 319 17.45 -11.71 14.13
C GLY A 319 16.59 -12.81 13.50
N GLN A 320 16.46 -13.96 14.18
CA GLN A 320 15.66 -15.08 13.70
C GLN A 320 14.17 -14.72 13.60
N VAL A 321 13.58 -14.09 14.64
CA VAL A 321 12.18 -13.60 14.61
C VAL A 321 11.97 -12.54 13.52
N LEU A 322 12.93 -11.64 13.28
CA LEU A 322 12.81 -10.66 12.20
C LEU A 322 12.79 -11.31 10.81
N ASN A 323 13.63 -12.32 10.57
CA ASN A 323 13.68 -13.04 9.31
C ASN A 323 12.37 -13.79 9.04
N GLU A 324 11.86 -14.52 10.04
CA GLU A 324 10.58 -15.25 9.95
C GLU A 324 9.43 -14.30 9.61
N VAL A 325 9.32 -13.16 10.32
CA VAL A 325 8.30 -12.15 10.02
C VAL A 325 8.50 -11.52 8.64
N GLN A 326 9.75 -11.30 8.21
CA GLN A 326 10.04 -10.74 6.89
C GLN A 326 9.58 -11.68 5.77
N ASP A 327 9.81 -12.98 5.89
CA ASP A 327 9.37 -13.97 4.90
C ASP A 327 7.85 -14.17 4.92
N ALA A 328 7.24 -14.16 6.11
CA ALA A 328 5.79 -14.18 6.21
C ALA A 328 5.14 -12.90 5.64
N LEU A 329 5.77 -11.73 5.78
CA LEU A 329 5.33 -10.49 5.11
C LEU A 329 5.50 -10.56 3.58
N LYS A 330 6.58 -11.14 3.05
CA LYS A 330 6.72 -11.40 1.60
C LYS A 330 5.55 -12.23 1.07
N SER A 331 5.08 -13.22 1.85
CA SER A 331 3.95 -14.08 1.44
C SER A 331 2.60 -13.37 1.28
N VAL A 332 2.39 -12.22 1.96
CA VAL A 332 1.13 -11.46 1.93
C VAL A 332 1.20 -10.12 1.20
N THR A 333 2.40 -9.63 0.91
CA THR A 333 2.61 -8.39 0.16
C THR A 333 2.77 -8.66 -1.34
N LEU A 334 2.75 -7.58 -2.14
CA LEU A 334 3.09 -7.60 -3.55
C LEU A 334 4.35 -6.76 -3.71
N GLN A 335 5.48 -7.42 -3.92
CA GLN A 335 6.80 -6.80 -4.06
C GLN A 335 7.27 -6.91 -5.50
N ALA A 336 7.68 -5.79 -6.09
CA ALA A 336 8.25 -5.76 -7.44
C ALA A 336 9.60 -5.00 -7.40
N PRO A 337 10.63 -5.51 -8.08
CA PRO A 337 11.99 -4.92 -8.04
C PRO A 337 12.07 -3.49 -8.60
N ASP A 338 11.10 -3.13 -9.44
CA ASP A 338 10.99 -1.84 -10.09
C ASP A 338 9.55 -1.59 -10.58
N TYR A 339 9.27 -0.35 -10.98
CA TYR A 339 7.95 0.08 -11.44
C TYR A 339 7.55 -0.54 -12.78
N ASP A 340 8.50 -0.80 -13.68
CA ASP A 340 8.21 -1.31 -15.03
C ASP A 340 7.88 -2.80 -14.98
N THR A 341 8.56 -3.56 -14.11
CA THR A 341 8.19 -4.92 -13.73
C THR A 341 6.79 -4.95 -13.12
N LEU A 342 6.44 -4.01 -12.23
CA LEU A 342 5.07 -3.90 -11.71
C LEU A 342 4.05 -3.64 -12.85
N MET A 343 4.35 -2.75 -13.79
CA MET A 343 3.48 -2.46 -14.94
C MET A 343 3.36 -3.64 -15.91
N LEU A 344 4.46 -4.34 -16.18
CA LEU A 344 4.54 -5.56 -16.98
C LEU A 344 3.64 -6.65 -16.38
N ILE A 345 3.82 -6.97 -15.10
CA ILE A 345 3.01 -8.00 -14.41
C ILE A 345 1.54 -7.60 -14.41
N GLN A 346 1.23 -6.31 -14.22
CA GLN A 346 -0.13 -5.82 -14.37
C GLN A 346 -0.69 -6.00 -15.78
N ALA A 347 0.11 -5.87 -16.84
CA ALA A 347 -0.28 -6.09 -18.23
C ALA A 347 -0.45 -7.58 -18.55
N VAL A 348 0.52 -8.43 -18.20
CA VAL A 348 0.48 -9.89 -18.34
C VAL A 348 -0.79 -10.45 -17.67
N ARG A 349 -1.09 -10.03 -16.45
CA ARG A 349 -2.32 -10.42 -15.72
C ARG A 349 -3.62 -9.92 -16.39
N ARG A 350 -3.61 -8.82 -17.16
CA ARG A 350 -4.78 -8.40 -17.97
C ARG A 350 -4.95 -9.31 -19.20
N LEU A 351 -3.85 -9.70 -19.84
CA LEU A 351 -3.82 -10.52 -21.04
C LEU A 351 -4.17 -11.99 -20.78
N TYR A 352 -3.66 -12.57 -19.68
CA TYR A 352 -3.89 -13.97 -19.31
C TYR A 352 -5.35 -14.29 -18.97
N ASN A 353 -6.16 -13.30 -18.57
CA ASN A 353 -7.54 -13.53 -18.13
C ASN A 353 -8.51 -13.84 -19.31
N PRO A 354 -9.08 -15.06 -19.42
CA PRO A 354 -9.89 -15.46 -20.55
C PRO A 354 -11.32 -14.89 -20.48
N LYS A 355 -11.85 -14.54 -21.66
CA LYS A 355 -13.29 -14.28 -21.89
C LYS A 355 -13.93 -13.22 -20.97
N GLY A 356 -13.17 -12.22 -20.51
CA GLY A 356 -13.71 -11.02 -19.83
C GLY A 356 -14.33 -11.26 -18.44
N LYS A 357 -14.17 -12.45 -17.85
CA LYS A 357 -14.64 -12.74 -16.48
C LYS A 357 -13.92 -11.81 -15.49
N LYS A 358 -14.65 -11.08 -14.65
CA LYS A 358 -14.06 -10.24 -13.60
C LYS A 358 -13.58 -11.12 -12.45
N LEU A 359 -12.27 -11.34 -12.33
CA LEU A 359 -11.65 -11.98 -11.17
C LEU A 359 -11.90 -11.13 -9.90
N PRO A 360 -12.16 -11.75 -8.72
CA PRO A 360 -12.27 -11.03 -7.47
C PRO A 360 -10.91 -10.42 -7.07
N LEU A 361 -10.91 -9.26 -6.41
CA LEU A 361 -9.65 -8.53 -6.12
C LEU A 361 -8.59 -9.35 -5.37
N PRO A 362 -8.93 -10.21 -4.38
CA PRO A 362 -7.96 -11.09 -3.75
C PRO A 362 -7.25 -12.05 -4.74
N ALA A 363 -7.98 -12.63 -5.69
CA ALA A 363 -7.40 -13.49 -6.73
C ALA A 363 -6.55 -12.69 -7.73
N VAL A 364 -6.89 -11.42 -7.97
CA VAL A 364 -6.07 -10.50 -8.78
C VAL A 364 -4.70 -10.25 -8.13
N VAL A 365 -4.66 -10.04 -6.81
CA VAL A 365 -3.40 -9.85 -6.05
C VAL A 365 -2.59 -11.15 -6.00
N GLU A 366 -3.23 -12.28 -5.70
CA GLU A 366 -2.59 -13.60 -5.71
C GLU A 366 -1.94 -13.91 -7.08
N LEU A 367 -2.69 -13.72 -8.17
CA LEU A 367 -2.20 -13.97 -9.52
C LEU A 367 -0.99 -13.09 -9.87
N GLN A 368 -0.98 -11.83 -9.43
CA GLN A 368 0.19 -10.96 -9.59
C GLN A 368 1.39 -11.43 -8.76
N ARG A 369 1.17 -11.91 -7.52
CA ARG A 369 2.23 -12.47 -6.66
C ARG A 369 2.86 -13.71 -7.30
N ARG A 370 2.05 -14.62 -7.86
CA ARG A 370 2.53 -15.80 -8.59
C ARG A 370 3.30 -15.42 -9.86
N PHE A 371 2.81 -14.46 -10.63
CA PHE A 371 3.55 -13.93 -11.79
C PHE A 371 4.87 -13.26 -11.39
N LEU A 372 4.93 -12.54 -10.27
CA LEU A 372 6.17 -11.94 -9.77
C LEU A 372 7.19 -13.02 -9.34
N LYS A 373 6.74 -14.09 -8.67
CA LYS A 373 7.60 -15.24 -8.34
C LYS A 373 8.17 -15.89 -9.61
N GLY A 374 7.32 -16.20 -10.59
CA GLY A 374 7.76 -16.79 -11.85
C GLY A 374 8.66 -15.87 -12.68
N TYR A 375 8.37 -14.58 -12.70
CA TYR A 375 9.23 -13.62 -13.37
C TYR A 375 10.58 -13.44 -12.67
N ALA A 376 10.66 -13.57 -11.34
CA ALA A 376 11.94 -13.49 -10.63
C ALA A 376 12.87 -14.67 -10.97
N GLU A 377 12.32 -15.87 -11.13
CA GLU A 377 13.03 -17.10 -11.49
C GLU A 377 13.43 -17.10 -12.98
N TYR A 378 12.45 -16.93 -13.88
CA TYR A 378 12.63 -17.10 -15.33
C TYR A 378 12.87 -15.78 -16.10
N LYS A 379 13.33 -14.70 -15.42
CA LYS A 379 13.60 -13.38 -16.04
C LYS A 379 14.54 -13.45 -17.26
N ASP A 380 15.49 -14.39 -17.24
CA ASP A 380 16.58 -14.52 -18.21
C ASP A 380 16.26 -15.54 -19.32
N ASP A 381 15.09 -16.21 -19.28
CA ASP A 381 14.63 -17.09 -20.36
C ASP A 381 14.35 -16.26 -21.64
N PRO A 382 14.94 -16.61 -22.80
CA PRO A 382 14.65 -15.97 -24.09
C PRO A 382 13.16 -15.81 -24.43
N ARG A 383 12.31 -16.78 -24.06
CA ARG A 383 10.85 -16.75 -24.27
C ARG A 383 10.20 -15.67 -23.40
N VAL A 384 10.60 -15.56 -22.15
CA VAL A 384 10.12 -14.54 -21.20
C VAL A 384 10.62 -13.16 -21.60
N MET A 385 11.88 -13.00 -22.00
CA MET A 385 12.42 -11.74 -22.52
C MET A 385 11.69 -11.25 -23.78
N LYS A 386 11.46 -12.14 -24.75
CA LYS A 386 10.71 -11.83 -25.99
C LYS A 386 9.28 -11.39 -25.67
N THR A 387 8.62 -12.11 -24.74
CA THR A 387 7.24 -11.81 -24.32
C THR A 387 7.17 -10.50 -23.54
N ARG A 388 8.12 -10.24 -22.64
CA ARG A 388 8.26 -8.97 -21.90
C ARG A 388 8.31 -7.79 -22.88
N LYS A 389 9.22 -7.82 -23.85
CA LYS A 389 9.34 -6.75 -24.86
C LYS A 389 8.02 -6.56 -25.63
N ALA A 390 7.44 -7.66 -26.14
CA ALA A 390 6.22 -7.60 -26.93
C ALA A 390 4.98 -7.10 -26.13
N VAL A 391 4.91 -7.36 -24.82
CA VAL A 391 3.87 -6.84 -23.90
C VAL A 391 4.09 -5.36 -23.58
N LEU A 392 5.33 -4.92 -23.36
CA LEU A 392 5.66 -3.51 -23.12
C LEU A 392 5.31 -2.67 -24.35
N ASP A 393 5.77 -3.07 -25.54
CA ASP A 393 5.44 -2.43 -26.82
C ASP A 393 3.91 -2.31 -27.04
N TYR A 394 3.16 -3.38 -26.73
CA TYR A 394 1.70 -3.38 -26.81
C TYR A 394 1.08 -2.37 -25.82
N ASN A 395 1.58 -2.31 -24.59
CA ASN A 395 1.11 -1.38 -23.58
C ASN A 395 1.43 0.09 -23.94
N THR A 396 2.56 0.35 -24.59
CA THR A 396 2.91 1.66 -25.18
C THR A 396 1.96 2.04 -26.31
N GLN A 397 1.62 1.11 -27.22
CA GLN A 397 0.64 1.36 -28.28
C GLN A 397 -0.77 1.66 -27.75
N LEU A 398 -1.21 0.95 -26.70
CA LEU A 398 -2.46 1.26 -26.00
C LEU A 398 -2.45 2.68 -25.41
N MET A 399 -1.33 3.08 -24.80
CA MET A 399 -1.14 4.40 -24.21
C MET A 399 -1.17 5.52 -25.26
N GLN A 400 -0.45 5.36 -26.38
CA GLN A 400 -0.43 6.32 -27.49
C GLN A 400 -1.83 6.56 -28.08
N LEU A 401 -2.65 5.53 -28.20
CA LEU A 401 -4.04 5.67 -28.65
C LEU A 401 -4.99 6.21 -27.56
N GLY A 402 -4.59 6.16 -26.29
CA GLY A 402 -5.44 6.51 -25.15
C GLY A 402 -6.58 5.52 -24.94
N ILE A 403 -6.32 4.22 -25.14
CA ILE A 403 -7.30 3.14 -24.96
C ILE A 403 -6.80 2.11 -23.92
N ARG A 404 -7.72 1.47 -23.23
CA ARG A 404 -7.42 0.44 -22.21
C ARG A 404 -7.58 -0.96 -22.82
N ASP A 405 -6.81 -1.94 -22.34
CA ASP A 405 -6.81 -3.32 -22.89
C ASP A 405 -8.21 -3.94 -23.12
N HIS A 406 -9.14 -3.77 -22.18
CA HIS A 406 -10.50 -4.30 -22.31
C HIS A 406 -11.32 -3.62 -23.43
N GLN A 407 -10.97 -2.39 -23.79
CA GLN A 407 -11.64 -1.58 -24.82
C GLN A 407 -11.21 -1.99 -26.25
N VAL A 408 -10.09 -2.71 -26.41
CA VAL A 408 -9.66 -3.30 -27.70
C VAL A 408 -10.72 -4.26 -28.26
N SER A 409 -11.60 -4.81 -27.39
CA SER A 409 -12.71 -5.67 -27.80
C SER A 409 -13.86 -4.95 -28.54
N TYR A 410 -13.95 -3.62 -28.47
CA TYR A 410 -15.03 -2.85 -29.11
C TYR A 410 -15.03 -2.93 -30.64
N ALA A 411 -13.87 -3.17 -31.27
CA ALA A 411 -13.74 -3.35 -32.72
C ALA A 411 -14.47 -4.58 -33.29
N LYS A 412 -15.15 -5.38 -32.45
CA LYS A 412 -16.05 -6.46 -32.89
C LYS A 412 -17.45 -5.97 -33.32
N PHE A 413 -17.85 -4.75 -32.96
CA PHE A 413 -19.19 -4.27 -33.25
C PHE A 413 -19.29 -3.64 -34.64
N PRO A 414 -20.37 -3.89 -35.40
CA PRO A 414 -20.61 -3.19 -36.66
C PRO A 414 -20.88 -1.69 -36.39
N TRP A 415 -20.47 -0.84 -37.33
CA TRP A 415 -20.42 0.62 -37.16
C TRP A 415 -21.74 1.23 -36.65
N TYR A 416 -22.90 0.76 -37.12
CA TYR A 416 -24.21 1.26 -36.67
C TYR A 416 -24.48 1.01 -35.18
N ARG A 417 -24.00 -0.12 -34.61
CA ARG A 417 -24.08 -0.37 -33.15
C ARG A 417 -23.12 0.54 -32.38
N VAL A 418 -21.94 0.81 -32.94
CA VAL A 418 -20.97 1.75 -32.34
C VAL A 418 -21.56 3.16 -32.27
N VAL A 419 -22.18 3.64 -33.36
CA VAL A 419 -22.91 4.92 -33.39
C VAL A 419 -24.07 4.94 -32.37
N ALA A 420 -24.90 3.90 -32.33
CA ALA A 420 -26.00 3.81 -31.37
C ALA A 420 -25.51 3.82 -29.91
N PHE A 421 -24.42 3.09 -29.59
CA PHE A 421 -23.82 3.13 -28.25
C PHE A 421 -23.17 4.48 -27.93
N LEU A 422 -22.57 5.16 -28.90
CA LEU A 422 -22.00 6.49 -28.73
C LEU A 422 -23.11 7.51 -28.40
N LEU A 423 -24.18 7.54 -29.18
CA LEU A 423 -25.35 8.40 -28.95
C LEU A 423 -26.00 8.12 -27.58
N TYR A 424 -26.20 6.85 -27.23
CA TYR A 424 -26.72 6.45 -25.92
C TYR A 424 -25.81 6.91 -24.77
N ARG A 425 -24.49 6.75 -24.90
CA ARG A 425 -23.52 7.19 -23.88
C ARG A 425 -23.45 8.72 -23.76
N LEU A 426 -23.54 9.45 -24.87
CA LEU A 426 -23.62 10.91 -24.87
C LEU A 426 -24.91 11.41 -24.20
N ALA A 427 -26.07 10.88 -24.58
CA ALA A 427 -27.34 11.22 -23.94
C ALA A 427 -27.36 10.89 -22.44
N LYS A 428 -26.83 9.72 -22.06
CA LYS A 428 -26.67 9.30 -20.66
C LYS A 428 -25.72 10.24 -19.89
N LEU A 429 -24.61 10.66 -20.50
CA LEU A 429 -23.69 11.63 -19.90
C LEU A 429 -24.38 12.98 -19.70
N LEU A 430 -25.13 13.47 -20.69
CA LEU A 430 -25.84 14.76 -20.63
C LEU A 430 -26.87 14.78 -19.48
N ILE A 431 -27.71 13.73 -19.38
CA ILE A 431 -28.67 13.58 -18.27
C ILE A 431 -27.95 13.53 -16.91
N LEU A 432 -26.83 12.79 -16.83
CA LEU A 432 -26.05 12.66 -15.60
C LEU A 432 -25.39 13.98 -15.19
N SER A 433 -24.89 14.76 -16.15
CA SER A 433 -24.28 16.07 -15.94
C SER A 433 -25.24 17.07 -15.30
N ILE A 434 -26.54 17.06 -15.67
CA ILE A 434 -27.56 17.92 -15.04
C ILE A 434 -27.65 17.66 -13.53
N ALA A 435 -27.55 16.40 -13.10
CA ALA A 435 -27.56 16.03 -11.68
C ALA A 435 -26.20 16.23 -10.97
N VAL A 436 -25.09 16.06 -11.68
CA VAL A 436 -23.73 16.14 -11.11
C VAL A 436 -23.23 17.57 -10.97
N ILE A 437 -23.42 18.41 -12.00
CA ILE A 437 -22.79 19.75 -12.08
C ILE A 437 -23.08 20.62 -10.85
N PRO A 438 -24.33 20.75 -10.35
CA PRO A 438 -24.59 21.59 -9.18
C PRO A 438 -23.82 21.12 -7.94
N GLY A 439 -23.84 19.82 -7.63
CA GLY A 439 -23.11 19.27 -6.49
C GLY A 439 -21.59 19.28 -6.69
N LEU A 440 -21.11 19.14 -7.93
CA LEU A 440 -19.70 19.28 -8.26
C LEU A 440 -19.21 20.72 -8.06
N VAL A 441 -20.01 21.73 -8.44
CA VAL A 441 -19.69 23.14 -8.19
C VAL A 441 -19.60 23.42 -6.69
N PHE A 442 -20.59 22.99 -5.89
CA PHE A 442 -20.56 23.13 -4.43
C PHE A 442 -19.39 22.37 -3.77
N PHE A 443 -18.98 21.23 -4.31
CA PHE A 443 -17.88 20.44 -3.74
C PHE A 443 -16.50 20.79 -4.34
N SER A 444 -16.44 21.57 -5.42
CA SER A 444 -15.20 21.91 -6.12
C SER A 444 -14.11 22.54 -5.24
N PRO A 445 -14.40 23.40 -4.22
CA PRO A 445 -13.35 23.95 -3.38
C PRO A 445 -12.66 22.87 -2.53
N VAL A 446 -13.35 21.78 -2.19
CA VAL A 446 -12.78 20.63 -1.47
C VAL A 446 -11.77 19.90 -2.35
N PHE A 447 -12.10 19.68 -3.62
CA PHE A 447 -11.20 19.04 -4.58
C PHE A 447 -9.97 19.91 -4.87
N ILE A 448 -10.17 21.20 -5.15
CA ILE A 448 -9.11 22.15 -5.46
C ILE A 448 -8.17 22.31 -4.26
N ALA A 449 -8.70 22.61 -3.06
CA ALA A 449 -7.89 22.72 -1.84
C ALA A 449 -7.19 21.40 -1.50
N GLY A 450 -7.89 20.26 -1.64
CA GLY A 450 -7.31 18.93 -1.44
C GLY A 450 -6.15 18.64 -2.38
N LYS A 451 -6.27 18.99 -3.68
CA LYS A 451 -5.21 18.87 -4.69
C LYS A 451 -4.01 19.75 -4.30
N ILE A 452 -4.21 21.06 -4.14
CA ILE A 452 -3.15 22.03 -3.84
C ILE A 452 -2.41 21.68 -2.54
N ILE A 453 -3.14 21.44 -1.45
CA ILE A 453 -2.55 21.14 -0.14
C ILE A 453 -1.82 19.79 -0.17
N SER A 454 -2.37 18.76 -0.82
CA SER A 454 -1.70 17.46 -0.91
C SER A 454 -0.39 17.51 -1.71
N ILE A 455 -0.33 18.31 -2.78
CA ILE A 455 0.91 18.53 -3.56
C ILE A 455 1.93 19.36 -2.76
N LYS A 456 1.51 20.42 -2.06
CA LYS A 456 2.40 21.18 -1.18
C LYS A 456 2.99 20.27 -0.09
N LYS A 457 2.17 19.41 0.50
CA LYS A 457 2.59 18.49 1.56
C LYS A 457 3.38 17.28 1.08
N SER A 458 3.21 16.80 -0.15
CA SER A 458 4.13 15.80 -0.72
C SER A 458 5.51 16.40 -1.00
N LYS A 459 5.59 17.64 -1.53
CA LYS A 459 6.88 18.36 -1.69
C LYS A 459 7.60 18.57 -0.35
N GLU A 460 6.90 19.03 0.69
CA GLU A 460 7.46 19.12 2.05
C GLU A 460 7.95 17.75 2.57
N ALA A 461 7.17 16.69 2.36
CA ALA A 461 7.52 15.35 2.84
C ALA A 461 8.68 14.69 2.06
N LEU A 462 8.85 15.03 0.79
CA LEU A 462 9.98 14.61 -0.05
C LEU A 462 11.26 15.30 0.41
N ALA A 463 11.24 16.63 0.58
CA ALA A 463 12.38 17.39 1.09
C ALA A 463 12.83 16.94 2.49
N ALA A 464 11.90 16.45 3.31
CA ALA A 464 12.18 15.96 4.66
C ALA A 464 12.57 14.47 4.76
N SER A 465 12.66 13.72 3.65
CA SER A 465 12.88 12.27 3.70
C SER A 465 13.76 11.72 2.58
N SER A 466 14.87 11.09 2.97
CA SER A 466 15.75 10.31 2.10
C SER A 466 15.12 9.00 1.58
N VAL A 467 14.01 8.54 2.15
CA VAL A 467 13.46 7.20 1.85
C VAL A 467 12.43 7.24 0.72
N LYS A 468 11.75 8.38 0.55
CA LYS A 468 10.62 8.55 -0.38
C LYS A 468 11.08 8.86 -1.80
N ILE A 469 10.34 8.38 -2.79
CA ILE A 469 10.65 8.60 -4.22
C ILE A 469 9.85 9.80 -4.75
N LYS A 470 8.51 9.79 -4.61
CA LYS A 470 7.62 10.89 -5.01
C LYS A 470 6.75 11.40 -3.84
N ALA A 471 6.96 10.87 -2.63
CA ALA A 471 6.16 11.13 -1.43
C ALA A 471 4.64 10.97 -1.64
N ARG A 472 4.23 10.03 -2.51
CA ARG A 472 2.82 9.75 -2.80
C ARG A 472 2.04 9.22 -1.57
N ASP A 473 2.76 8.71 -0.57
CA ASP A 473 2.23 8.15 0.69
C ASP A 473 1.51 9.15 1.61
N VAL A 474 1.75 10.45 1.43
CA VAL A 474 1.04 11.50 2.21
C VAL A 474 -0.20 12.03 1.48
N VAL A 475 -0.33 11.78 0.17
CA VAL A 475 -1.33 12.45 -0.68
C VAL A 475 -2.75 12.06 -0.30
N ALA A 476 -3.04 10.77 -0.11
CA ALA A 476 -4.35 10.30 0.35
C ALA A 476 -4.69 10.85 1.74
N THR A 477 -3.72 10.80 2.66
CA THR A 477 -3.84 11.32 4.03
C THR A 477 -4.25 12.80 4.03
N TRP A 478 -3.58 13.65 3.24
CA TRP A 478 -3.92 15.08 3.17
C TRP A 478 -5.24 15.37 2.44
N LYS A 479 -5.57 14.63 1.36
CA LYS A 479 -6.89 14.74 0.72
C LYS A 479 -8.01 14.42 1.69
N ILE A 480 -7.88 13.35 2.49
CA ILE A 480 -8.83 12.98 3.54
C ILE A 480 -8.94 14.09 4.60
N MET A 481 -7.82 14.53 5.19
CA MET A 481 -7.86 15.55 6.26
C MET A 481 -8.44 16.89 5.79
N VAL A 482 -8.12 17.33 4.56
CA VAL A 482 -8.73 18.54 3.98
C VAL A 482 -10.22 18.34 3.77
N SER A 483 -10.65 17.20 3.21
CA SER A 483 -12.09 16.92 3.02
C SER A 483 -12.86 16.85 4.33
N LEU A 484 -12.27 16.28 5.39
CA LEU A 484 -12.90 16.13 6.70
C LEU A 484 -13.14 17.48 7.40
N ALA A 485 -12.28 18.48 7.18
CA ALA A 485 -12.46 19.82 7.73
C ALA A 485 -13.30 20.73 6.81
N LEU A 486 -12.99 20.75 5.51
CA LEU A 486 -13.56 21.72 4.57
C LEU A 486 -14.96 21.34 4.09
N ALA A 487 -15.29 20.05 3.92
CA ALA A 487 -16.62 19.66 3.46
C ALA A 487 -17.73 20.01 4.49
N PRO A 488 -17.59 19.73 5.81
CA PRO A 488 -18.58 20.17 6.79
C PRO A 488 -18.67 21.70 6.87
N ALA A 489 -17.53 22.40 6.84
CA ALA A 489 -17.49 23.87 6.86
C ALA A 489 -18.25 24.49 5.68
N LEU A 490 -18.05 23.99 4.46
CA LEU A 490 -18.79 24.45 3.28
C LEU A 490 -20.29 24.15 3.37
N ASN A 491 -20.69 22.97 3.84
CA ASN A 491 -22.11 22.65 4.03
C ASN A 491 -22.78 23.60 5.05
N ILE A 492 -22.08 23.96 6.14
CA ILE A 492 -22.56 24.96 7.11
C ILE A 492 -22.68 26.34 6.45
N ILE A 493 -21.66 26.77 5.70
CA ILE A 493 -21.67 28.06 4.96
C ILE A 493 -22.83 28.12 3.96
N TYR A 494 -23.05 27.06 3.16
CA TYR A 494 -24.16 26.99 2.21
C TYR A 494 -25.52 26.98 2.89
N THR A 495 -25.65 26.33 4.05
CA THR A 495 -26.87 26.38 4.88
C THR A 495 -27.12 27.80 5.41
N ILE A 496 -26.09 28.51 5.89
CA ILE A 496 -26.22 29.89 6.36
C ILE A 496 -26.64 30.82 5.21
N ILE A 497 -25.99 30.72 4.05
CA ILE A 497 -26.32 31.53 2.86
C ILE A 497 -27.73 31.23 2.37
N GLY A 498 -28.11 29.96 2.25
CA GLY A 498 -29.44 29.53 1.82
C GLY A 498 -30.54 29.95 2.80
N SER A 499 -30.26 29.92 4.10
CA SER A 499 -31.18 30.37 5.15
C SER A 499 -31.35 31.89 5.13
N TYR A 500 -30.26 32.66 4.99
CA TYR A 500 -30.31 34.11 4.84
C TYR A 500 -31.09 34.54 3.58
N TRP A 501 -30.87 33.87 2.45
CA TRP A 501 -31.60 34.15 1.21
C TRP A 501 -33.10 33.80 1.32
N THR A 502 -33.43 32.75 2.06
CA THR A 502 -34.83 32.41 2.36
C THR A 502 -35.47 33.42 3.31
N TYR A 503 -34.73 33.90 4.32
CA TYR A 503 -35.21 34.95 5.24
C TYR A 503 -35.50 36.26 4.51
N LYS A 504 -34.61 36.69 3.60
CA LYS A 504 -34.73 37.97 2.91
C LYS A 504 -35.89 38.01 1.90
N ASN A 505 -35.91 37.07 0.95
CA ASN A 505 -36.82 37.09 -0.20
C ASN A 505 -37.55 35.75 -0.47
N ARG A 506 -37.57 34.81 0.50
CA ARG A 506 -38.17 33.46 0.32
C ARG A 506 -37.69 32.73 -0.95
N VAL A 507 -36.40 32.87 -1.28
CA VAL A 507 -35.76 32.32 -2.50
C VAL A 507 -36.42 32.87 -3.79
N GLY A 508 -36.80 34.15 -3.77
CA GLY A 508 -37.53 34.81 -4.84
C GLY A 508 -38.96 34.28 -4.99
N GLY A 509 -39.69 34.18 -3.87
CA GLY A 509 -41.07 33.70 -3.82
C GLY A 509 -41.27 32.18 -4.03
N ARG A 510 -40.19 31.39 -4.17
CA ARG A 510 -40.27 29.94 -4.38
C ARG A 510 -40.61 29.14 -3.13
N VAL A 511 -40.30 29.67 -1.95
CA VAL A 511 -40.63 29.05 -0.66
C VAL A 511 -41.92 29.67 -0.14
N PRO A 512 -43.02 28.91 0.03
CA PRO A 512 -44.27 29.45 0.54
C PRO A 512 -44.11 30.04 1.96
N GLU A 513 -44.86 31.09 2.26
CA GLU A 513 -44.71 31.84 3.52
C GLU A 513 -45.05 31.01 4.76
N TYR A 514 -45.98 30.06 4.63
CA TYR A 514 -46.36 29.11 5.69
C TYR A 514 -45.24 28.16 6.11
N VAL A 515 -44.16 28.02 5.31
CA VAL A 515 -43.04 27.14 5.65
C VAL A 515 -42.15 27.85 6.69
N PRO A 516 -41.98 27.29 7.91
CA PRO A 516 -41.20 27.92 8.94
C PRO A 516 -39.69 27.78 8.69
N MET A 517 -38.90 28.76 9.11
CA MET A 517 -37.46 28.82 8.81
C MET A 517 -36.68 27.61 9.34
N TRP A 518 -37.06 27.09 10.51
CA TRP A 518 -36.40 25.90 11.10
C TRP A 518 -36.53 24.66 10.20
N PHE A 519 -37.66 24.51 9.48
CA PHE A 519 -37.87 23.40 8.56
C PHE A 519 -37.00 23.56 7.31
N VAL A 520 -36.86 24.79 6.80
CA VAL A 520 -35.95 25.11 5.68
C VAL A 520 -34.49 24.81 6.06
N ILE A 521 -34.05 25.21 7.25
CA ILE A 521 -32.71 24.91 7.77
C ILE A 521 -32.48 23.40 7.85
N LEU A 522 -33.42 22.65 8.44
CA LEU A 522 -33.33 21.19 8.57
C LEU A 522 -33.29 20.51 7.20
N PHE A 523 -34.11 20.97 6.25
CA PHE A 523 -34.09 20.49 4.87
C PHE A 523 -32.74 20.77 4.18
N GLN A 524 -32.18 21.98 4.33
CA GLN A 524 -30.88 22.35 3.76
C GLN A 524 -29.71 21.52 4.33
N ILE A 525 -29.73 21.25 5.64
CA ILE A 525 -28.73 20.41 6.33
C ILE A 525 -28.74 18.98 5.78
N ILE A 526 -29.87 18.47 5.29
CA ILE A 526 -29.97 17.16 4.63
C ILE A 526 -29.63 17.27 3.13
N LEU A 527 -30.14 18.32 2.45
CA LEU A 527 -30.02 18.51 1.01
C LEU A 527 -28.56 18.69 0.56
N PHE A 528 -27.80 19.61 1.17
CA PHE A 528 -26.45 19.93 0.70
C PHE A 528 -25.48 18.74 0.81
N PRO A 529 -25.40 17.99 1.94
CA PRO A 529 -24.57 16.79 2.02
C PRO A 529 -25.05 15.69 1.07
N SER A 530 -26.36 15.53 0.89
CA SER A 530 -26.93 14.54 -0.04
C SER A 530 -26.59 14.87 -1.49
N ALA A 531 -26.64 16.14 -1.88
CA ALA A 531 -26.25 16.61 -3.21
C ALA A 531 -24.76 16.44 -3.47
N CYS A 532 -23.90 16.73 -2.47
CA CYS A 532 -22.46 16.48 -2.56
C CYS A 532 -22.17 14.98 -2.72
N PHE A 533 -22.80 14.12 -1.92
CA PHE A 533 -22.64 12.66 -2.02
C PHE A 533 -23.15 12.10 -3.36
N ALA A 534 -24.29 12.60 -3.85
CA ALA A 534 -24.83 12.25 -5.16
C ALA A 534 -23.84 12.64 -6.27
N ALA A 535 -23.31 13.87 -6.28
CA ALA A 535 -22.32 14.31 -7.25
C ALA A 535 -21.02 13.47 -7.19
N LEU A 536 -20.56 13.07 -6.00
CA LEU A 536 -19.42 12.15 -5.86
C LEU A 536 -19.70 10.76 -6.47
N ARG A 537 -20.88 10.18 -6.21
CA ARG A 537 -21.25 8.84 -6.72
C ARG A 537 -21.53 8.84 -8.22
N PHE A 538 -22.29 9.82 -8.70
CA PHE A 538 -22.61 9.98 -10.11
C PHE A 538 -21.39 10.45 -10.91
N GLY A 539 -20.49 11.25 -10.33
CA GLY A 539 -19.22 11.64 -10.94
C GLY A 539 -18.32 10.43 -11.25
N GLU A 540 -18.27 9.42 -10.39
CA GLU A 540 -17.56 8.16 -10.68
C GLU A 540 -18.15 7.45 -11.92
N ILE A 541 -19.48 7.32 -11.98
CA ILE A 541 -20.20 6.68 -13.09
C ILE A 541 -20.01 7.47 -14.39
N GLY A 542 -20.11 8.80 -14.32
CA GLY A 542 -19.91 9.70 -15.45
C GLY A 542 -18.49 9.65 -15.99
N MET A 543 -17.50 9.53 -15.10
CA MET A 543 -16.09 9.40 -15.48
C MET A 543 -15.79 8.05 -16.17
N ASP A 544 -16.38 6.94 -15.70
CA ASP A 544 -16.29 5.64 -16.38
C ASP A 544 -16.96 5.68 -17.78
N ILE A 545 -18.08 6.40 -17.93
CA ILE A 545 -18.76 6.61 -19.23
C ILE A 545 -17.94 7.50 -20.15
N PHE A 546 -17.42 8.63 -19.67
CA PHE A 546 -16.62 9.58 -20.46
C PHE A 546 -15.38 8.89 -21.07
N LYS A 547 -14.67 8.09 -20.27
CA LYS A 547 -13.49 7.31 -20.69
C LYS A 547 -13.81 6.17 -21.67
N SER A 548 -15.09 5.94 -21.94
CA SER A 548 -15.57 4.98 -22.93
C SER A 548 -15.95 5.62 -24.27
N ILE A 549 -15.93 6.96 -24.38
CA ILE A 549 -16.23 7.72 -25.60
C ILE A 549 -15.08 7.63 -26.60
N ARG A 550 -13.84 7.98 -26.19
CA ARG A 550 -12.64 7.99 -27.06
C ARG A 550 -12.43 6.68 -27.84
N PRO A 551 -12.53 5.47 -27.23
CA PRO A 551 -12.43 4.21 -27.98
C PRO A 551 -13.55 4.01 -29.02
N LEU A 552 -14.79 4.45 -28.73
CA LEU A 552 -15.89 4.36 -29.69
C LEU A 552 -15.64 5.27 -30.89
N VAL A 553 -15.23 6.52 -30.65
CA VAL A 553 -14.86 7.48 -31.70
C VAL A 553 -13.72 6.94 -32.57
N LEU A 554 -12.67 6.37 -31.95
CA LEU A 554 -11.57 5.72 -32.68
C LEU A 554 -12.04 4.52 -33.51
N SER A 555 -13.03 3.74 -33.05
CA SER A 555 -13.56 2.62 -33.84
C SER A 555 -14.45 3.03 -35.02
N LEU A 556 -14.86 4.30 -35.12
CA LEU A 556 -15.60 4.84 -36.26
C LEU A 556 -14.69 5.40 -37.36
N ASN A 557 -13.45 5.79 -37.04
CA ASN A 557 -12.49 6.27 -38.03
C ASN A 557 -11.88 5.07 -38.81
N PRO A 558 -11.96 5.03 -40.15
CA PRO A 558 -11.51 3.88 -40.95
C PRO A 558 -10.02 3.56 -40.76
N THR A 559 -9.16 4.58 -40.66
CA THR A 559 -7.72 4.42 -40.44
C THR A 559 -7.41 3.84 -39.07
N SER A 560 -8.16 4.28 -38.05
CA SER A 560 -8.04 3.78 -36.67
C SER A 560 -8.70 2.41 -36.46
N SER A 561 -9.72 2.06 -37.25
CA SER A 561 -10.32 0.72 -37.24
C SER A 561 -9.28 -0.34 -37.62
N ASN A 562 -8.48 -0.08 -38.67
CA ASN A 562 -7.39 -0.96 -39.09
C ASN A 562 -6.30 -1.13 -38.00
N THR A 563 -5.96 -0.09 -37.24
CA THR A 563 -4.99 -0.22 -36.14
C THR A 563 -5.58 -0.96 -34.93
N LEU A 564 -6.87 -0.78 -34.63
CA LEU A 564 -7.59 -1.57 -33.61
C LEU A 564 -7.68 -3.05 -33.97
N VAL A 565 -7.88 -3.40 -35.25
CA VAL A 565 -7.86 -4.80 -35.73
C VAL A 565 -6.48 -5.43 -35.52
N LYS A 566 -5.39 -4.74 -35.93
CA LYS A 566 -4.01 -5.20 -35.70
C LYS A 566 -3.70 -5.35 -34.21
N LEU A 567 -4.17 -4.44 -33.36
CA LEU A 567 -4.01 -4.54 -31.90
C LEU A 567 -4.78 -5.71 -31.30
N ARG A 568 -5.98 -6.02 -31.80
CA ARG A 568 -6.77 -7.19 -31.38
C ARG A 568 -6.06 -8.50 -31.73
N GLU A 569 -5.44 -8.57 -32.91
CA GLU A 569 -4.62 -9.73 -33.32
C GLU A 569 -3.36 -9.85 -32.46
N ARG A 570 -2.61 -8.75 -32.27
CA ARG A 570 -1.45 -8.71 -31.35
C ARG A 570 -1.84 -9.13 -29.94
N ARG A 571 -2.98 -8.67 -29.42
CA ARG A 571 -3.52 -9.07 -28.12
C ARG A 571 -3.80 -10.56 -28.04
N ALA A 572 -4.36 -11.16 -29.10
CA ALA A 572 -4.62 -12.60 -29.16
C ALA A 572 -3.32 -13.42 -29.19
N MET A 573 -2.32 -12.99 -29.99
CA MET A 573 -0.99 -13.62 -30.03
C MET A 573 -0.29 -13.55 -28.66
N LEU A 574 -0.31 -12.38 -28.01
CA LEU A 574 0.26 -12.21 -26.66
C LEU A 574 -0.48 -13.05 -25.61
N GLN A 575 -1.81 -13.14 -25.69
CA GLN A 575 -2.60 -13.98 -24.80
C GLN A 575 -2.25 -15.47 -24.97
N ALA A 576 -2.08 -15.95 -26.20
CA ALA A 576 -1.61 -17.31 -26.47
C ALA A 576 -0.20 -17.53 -25.89
N ALA A 577 0.79 -16.71 -26.28
CA ALA A 577 2.17 -16.83 -25.83
C ALA A 577 2.32 -16.79 -24.30
N ILE A 578 1.59 -15.90 -23.61
CA ILE A 578 1.56 -15.87 -22.13
C ILE A 578 0.93 -17.15 -21.57
N THR A 579 -0.13 -17.66 -22.18
CA THR A 579 -0.80 -18.89 -21.71
C THR A 579 0.11 -20.09 -21.88
N ASP A 580 0.78 -20.23 -23.03
CA ASP A 580 1.67 -21.36 -23.30
C ASP A 580 2.92 -21.33 -22.39
N ILE A 581 3.53 -20.15 -22.15
CA ILE A 581 4.62 -20.00 -21.14
C ILE A 581 4.15 -20.37 -19.74
N VAL A 582 2.91 -20.02 -19.37
CA VAL A 582 2.34 -20.35 -18.05
C VAL A 582 1.95 -21.81 -17.92
N ASP A 583 1.50 -22.45 -19.01
CA ASP A 583 1.21 -23.89 -19.05
C ASP A 583 2.52 -24.72 -18.96
N GLU A 584 3.63 -24.21 -19.51
CA GLU A 584 4.94 -24.89 -19.52
C GLU A 584 5.73 -24.67 -18.20
N LEU A 585 5.96 -23.42 -17.79
CA LEU A 585 6.78 -23.08 -16.61
C LEU A 585 6.00 -23.02 -15.29
N GLY A 586 4.66 -22.98 -15.35
CA GLY A 586 3.80 -22.95 -14.17
C GLY A 586 3.90 -24.19 -13.27
N PRO A 587 3.83 -25.42 -13.84
CA PRO A 587 3.99 -26.67 -13.10
C PRO A 587 5.36 -26.85 -12.43
N GLU A 588 6.44 -26.39 -13.07
CA GLU A 588 7.79 -26.46 -12.50
C GLU A 588 7.91 -25.68 -11.17
N LEU A 589 7.34 -24.46 -11.13
CA LEU A 589 7.45 -23.57 -9.98
C LEU A 589 6.41 -23.82 -8.87
N PHE A 590 5.34 -24.56 -9.19
CA PHE A 590 4.21 -24.84 -8.30
C PHE A 590 3.75 -26.31 -8.46
N PRO A 591 4.12 -27.23 -7.57
CA PRO A 591 3.76 -28.66 -7.68
C PRO A 591 2.25 -28.95 -7.76
N ASP A 592 1.41 -28.10 -7.15
CA ASP A 592 -0.05 -28.18 -7.24
C ASP A 592 -0.65 -27.18 -8.26
N PHE A 593 0.09 -26.81 -9.32
CA PHE A 593 -0.30 -25.76 -10.28
C PHE A 593 -1.72 -25.95 -10.83
N ASP A 594 -2.03 -27.14 -11.36
CA ASP A 594 -3.33 -27.42 -11.98
C ASP A 594 -4.48 -27.45 -10.97
N LYS A 595 -4.25 -27.97 -9.75
CA LYS A 595 -5.24 -27.97 -8.67
C LYS A 595 -5.53 -26.55 -8.18
N GLN A 596 -4.51 -25.69 -8.15
CA GLN A 596 -4.60 -24.30 -7.66
C GLN A 596 -4.65 -23.27 -8.80
N ARG A 597 -5.06 -23.66 -10.01
CA ARG A 597 -5.04 -22.80 -11.18
C ARG A 597 -6.11 -21.72 -11.10
N ILE A 598 -5.70 -20.50 -10.77
CA ILE A 598 -6.59 -19.32 -10.54
C ILE A 598 -7.45 -19.00 -11.78
N VAL A 599 -6.91 -19.28 -12.96
CA VAL A 599 -7.54 -19.02 -14.26
C VAL A 599 -7.71 -20.37 -14.96
N PRO A 600 -8.95 -20.87 -15.15
CA PRO A 600 -9.16 -22.17 -15.75
C PRO A 600 -8.64 -22.20 -17.18
N ASP A 601 -8.04 -23.33 -17.55
CA ASP A 601 -7.53 -23.56 -18.90
C ASP A 601 -8.65 -23.46 -19.95
N ALA A 602 -8.38 -22.74 -21.04
CA ALA A 602 -9.28 -22.63 -22.18
C ALA A 602 -9.29 -23.89 -23.06
N LYS A 603 -8.21 -24.69 -23.05
CA LYS A 603 -8.06 -25.94 -23.80
C LYS A 603 -8.82 -27.10 -23.11
N ALA A 604 -8.99 -27.05 -21.78
CA ALA A 604 -9.72 -28.04 -20.98
C ALA A 604 -11.24 -28.11 -21.27
N GLU A 605 -11.87 -27.07 -21.82
CA GLU A 605 -13.31 -27.11 -22.21
C GLU A 605 -13.59 -28.10 -23.38
N GLY A 606 -12.56 -28.69 -24.00
CA GLY A 606 -12.68 -29.58 -25.17
C GLY A 606 -12.20 -31.04 -24.99
N ARG A 607 -11.73 -31.46 -23.80
CA ARG A 607 -11.35 -32.87 -23.60
C ARG A 607 -12.60 -33.76 -23.38
N PRO A 608 -12.73 -34.91 -24.07
CA PRO A 608 -13.81 -35.85 -23.76
C PRO A 608 -13.64 -36.36 -22.32
N LYS A 609 -14.70 -36.22 -21.51
CA LYS A 609 -14.74 -36.89 -20.21
C LYS A 609 -14.79 -38.39 -20.45
N THR A 610 -13.97 -39.14 -19.71
CA THR A 610 -14.03 -40.61 -19.72
C THR A 610 -15.44 -41.07 -19.28
N PRO A 611 -15.99 -42.14 -19.89
CA PRO A 611 -17.34 -42.59 -19.59
C PRO A 611 -17.43 -43.12 -18.16
N ASP A 612 -18.46 -42.68 -17.41
CA ASP A 612 -18.72 -43.13 -16.04
C ASP A 612 -18.99 -44.64 -16.00
N TYR A 613 -18.08 -45.38 -15.37
CA TYR A 613 -18.33 -46.78 -15.05
C TYR A 613 -19.25 -46.87 -13.83
N ARG A 614 -20.46 -47.43 -14.00
CA ARG A 614 -21.48 -47.57 -12.95
C ARG A 614 -20.90 -48.13 -11.65
N ARG A 615 -20.96 -47.36 -10.56
CA ARG A 615 -20.84 -47.87 -9.18
C ARG A 615 -22.02 -47.42 -8.32
N ARG A 616 -22.36 -48.26 -7.33
CA ARG A 616 -23.56 -48.15 -6.49
C ARG A 616 -23.46 -46.99 -5.47
N PRO A 617 -24.59 -46.48 -4.96
CA PRO A 617 -24.61 -45.28 -4.13
C PRO A 617 -24.29 -45.56 -2.65
N SER A 618 -23.05 -45.29 -2.25
CA SER A 618 -22.66 -45.07 -0.85
C SER A 618 -21.33 -44.31 -0.82
N GLU A 619 -21.24 -43.28 0.02
CA GLU A 619 -20.04 -42.47 0.31
C GLU A 619 -19.41 -41.73 -0.89
N SER A 620 -19.88 -40.51 -1.15
CA SER A 620 -19.20 -39.54 -2.01
C SER A 620 -18.40 -38.55 -1.17
N GLY A 621 -17.10 -38.84 -0.97
CA GLY A 621 -16.14 -37.86 -0.46
C GLY A 621 -15.76 -36.86 -1.57
N ASP A 622 -16.15 -35.60 -1.41
CA ASP A 622 -16.00 -34.56 -2.43
C ASP A 622 -14.57 -33.96 -2.44
N ASN A 623 -13.65 -34.63 -3.12
CA ASN A 623 -12.24 -34.20 -3.23
C ASN A 623 -12.05 -33.00 -4.19
N ASN A 624 -12.61 -31.84 -3.84
CA ASN A 624 -12.23 -30.55 -4.44
C ASN A 624 -12.39 -29.33 -3.49
N GLU A 625 -12.20 -29.54 -2.19
CA GLU A 625 -12.32 -28.49 -1.16
C GLU A 625 -11.12 -27.53 -1.12
N PHE A 626 -11.10 -26.52 -1.99
CA PHE A 626 -10.34 -25.28 -1.71
C PHE A 626 -10.98 -23.98 -2.23
N PHE A 627 -12.06 -24.04 -3.00
CA PHE A 627 -12.75 -22.86 -3.53
C PHE A 627 -14.30 -22.91 -3.43
N SER A 628 -14.83 -23.76 -2.55
CA SER A 628 -16.27 -23.80 -2.22
C SER A 628 -16.69 -22.66 -1.28
N PHE A 629 -17.06 -21.51 -1.86
CA PHE A 629 -18.09 -20.70 -1.21
C PHE A 629 -19.40 -21.51 -1.27
N THR A 630 -19.85 -22.06 -0.14
CA THR A 630 -21.17 -22.72 -0.05
C THR A 630 -22.30 -21.72 0.20
N PRO A 631 -23.20 -21.49 -0.76
CA PRO A 631 -24.61 -21.28 -0.50
C PRO A 631 -25.34 -22.63 -0.68
N ALA A 632 -26.04 -23.07 0.36
CA ALA A 632 -26.89 -24.25 0.27
C ALA A 632 -28.24 -23.89 -0.38
N THR A 633 -28.30 -23.92 -1.71
CA THR A 633 -29.55 -23.86 -2.50
C THR A 633 -29.35 -24.64 -3.82
N PRO A 634 -30.29 -25.49 -4.25
CA PRO A 634 -30.18 -26.17 -5.55
C PRO A 634 -30.23 -25.17 -6.73
N PRO A 635 -29.62 -25.49 -7.88
CA PRO A 635 -29.59 -24.59 -9.04
C PRO A 635 -30.99 -24.45 -9.65
N SER A 636 -31.49 -23.22 -9.69
CA SER A 636 -32.67 -22.86 -10.50
C SER A 636 -32.36 -22.99 -12.00
N PRO A 637 -33.35 -23.28 -12.86
CA PRO A 637 -33.10 -23.74 -14.22
C PRO A 637 -32.49 -22.66 -15.14
N THR A 638 -31.85 -23.15 -16.20
CA THR A 638 -31.19 -22.39 -17.27
C THR A 638 -32.05 -21.25 -17.83
N THR A 639 -31.75 -20.01 -17.43
CA THR A 639 -32.30 -18.82 -18.06
C THR A 639 -31.62 -18.57 -19.41
N SER A 640 -32.43 -18.51 -20.47
CA SER A 640 -32.01 -18.24 -21.85
C SER A 640 -31.22 -16.92 -21.96
N ARG A 641 -30.06 -16.96 -22.63
CA ARG A 641 -29.24 -15.77 -22.93
C ARG A 641 -30.06 -14.71 -23.66
N ARG A 642 -30.16 -13.50 -23.09
CA ARG A 642 -30.61 -12.30 -23.81
C ARG A 642 -29.41 -11.56 -24.44
N PRO A 643 -29.56 -10.94 -25.63
CA PRO A 643 -28.50 -10.15 -26.24
C PRO A 643 -28.29 -8.84 -25.44
N GLY A 644 -27.25 -8.83 -24.60
CA GLY A 644 -26.90 -7.70 -23.72
C GLY A 644 -25.74 -7.99 -22.76
N ASP A 645 -25.49 -9.26 -22.46
CA ASP A 645 -24.49 -9.75 -21.49
C ASP A 645 -23.01 -9.52 -21.86
N HIS A 646 -22.73 -8.73 -22.90
CA HIS A 646 -21.39 -8.36 -23.35
C HIS A 646 -20.91 -6.99 -22.83
N LEU A 647 -21.77 -6.24 -22.13
CA LEU A 647 -21.40 -4.99 -21.47
C LEU A 647 -20.96 -5.26 -20.02
N PRO A 648 -19.88 -4.63 -19.53
CA PRO A 648 -19.48 -4.80 -18.14
C PRO A 648 -20.55 -4.20 -17.19
N ARG A 649 -20.87 -4.92 -16.10
CA ARG A 649 -21.91 -4.58 -15.09
C ARG A 649 -21.91 -3.14 -14.52
N ASN A 650 -20.88 -2.34 -14.77
CA ASN A 650 -20.81 -0.93 -14.38
C ASN A 650 -21.64 -0.02 -15.31
N GLU A 651 -22.02 -0.49 -16.50
CA GLU A 651 -22.63 0.33 -17.55
C GLU A 651 -24.17 0.24 -17.58
N SER A 652 -24.75 -0.81 -16.97
CA SER A 652 -26.19 -1.05 -16.87
C SER A 652 -26.81 -0.44 -15.61
N PHE A 653 -27.95 0.26 -15.74
CA PHE A 653 -28.71 0.84 -14.61
C PHE A 653 -29.32 -0.20 -13.63
N GLN A 654 -29.25 -1.49 -13.94
CA GLN A 654 -30.00 -2.57 -13.26
C GLN A 654 -29.65 -2.82 -11.78
N ASN A 655 -28.58 -2.21 -11.23
CA ASN A 655 -28.11 -2.49 -9.87
C ASN A 655 -28.05 -1.27 -8.93
N ILE A 656 -28.65 -0.12 -9.28
CA ILE A 656 -28.60 1.09 -8.45
C ILE A 656 -29.17 0.86 -7.03
N GLY A 657 -30.24 0.06 -6.91
CA GLY A 657 -30.83 -0.29 -5.61
C GLY A 657 -30.10 -1.39 -4.81
N SER A 658 -29.11 -2.08 -5.39
CA SER A 658 -28.39 -3.19 -4.72
C SER A 658 -27.11 -2.75 -3.99
N VAL A 659 -26.70 -1.49 -4.18
CA VAL A 659 -25.51 -0.93 -3.55
C VAL A 659 -25.91 -0.32 -2.22
N GLY A 660 -25.62 -0.99 -1.10
CA GLY A 660 -25.81 -0.41 0.22
C GLY A 660 -25.06 0.92 0.34
N PHE A 661 -25.70 1.96 0.88
CA PHE A 661 -25.23 3.37 0.86
C PHE A 661 -23.72 3.54 1.18
N PHE A 662 -23.20 2.76 2.13
CA PHE A 662 -21.79 2.74 2.55
C PHE A 662 -21.09 1.37 2.41
N ASN A 663 -21.70 0.39 1.73
CA ASN A 663 -21.11 -0.95 1.60
C ASN A 663 -20.04 -1.00 0.50
N SER A 664 -18.76 -0.92 0.91
CA SER A 664 -17.58 -1.21 0.07
C SER A 664 -17.29 -2.71 -0.12
N ARG A 665 -18.18 -3.58 0.38
CA ARG A 665 -18.21 -5.03 0.10
C ARG A 665 -19.40 -5.35 -0.83
N PRO A 666 -19.27 -6.27 -1.80
CA PRO A 666 -20.44 -6.89 -2.42
C PRO A 666 -21.26 -7.61 -1.34
N SER A 667 -22.59 -7.61 -1.49
CA SER A 667 -23.50 -8.23 -0.52
C SER A 667 -23.23 -9.72 -0.38
N THR A 668 -22.86 -10.15 0.83
CA THR A 668 -22.98 -11.55 1.24
C THR A 668 -24.45 -11.82 1.58
N PRO A 669 -25.06 -12.92 1.10
CA PRO A 669 -26.45 -13.23 1.45
C PRO A 669 -26.59 -13.43 2.96
N ASN A 670 -27.56 -12.75 3.58
CA ASN A 670 -27.93 -12.99 4.97
C ASN A 670 -28.37 -14.45 5.14
N ARG A 671 -27.66 -15.24 5.95
CA ARG A 671 -28.03 -16.62 6.24
C ARG A 671 -28.73 -16.72 7.59
N SER A 672 -29.96 -17.20 7.57
CA SER A 672 -30.72 -17.61 8.75
C SER A 672 -29.95 -18.66 9.54
N ARG A 673 -29.97 -18.58 10.88
CA ARG A 673 -29.35 -19.59 11.75
C ARG A 673 -30.03 -20.95 11.57
N SER A 674 -29.22 -21.99 11.38
CA SER A 674 -29.59 -23.37 11.72
C SER A 674 -28.46 -23.97 12.56
N ARG A 675 -28.82 -24.69 13.62
CA ARG A 675 -27.91 -25.42 14.51
C ARG A 675 -27.70 -26.82 13.94
N THR A 676 -26.48 -27.34 14.01
CA THR A 676 -26.23 -28.79 14.10
C THR A 676 -25.05 -29.04 15.02
N ASN A 677 -25.05 -30.22 15.63
CA ASN A 677 -24.25 -30.54 16.81
C ASN A 677 -22.85 -31.10 16.48
N SER A 678 -22.02 -31.15 17.51
CA SER A 678 -20.67 -31.74 17.50
C SER A 678 -20.64 -33.24 17.19
N GLY A 679 -19.64 -33.65 16.41
CA GLY A 679 -19.08 -35.00 16.40
C GLY A 679 -17.56 -34.86 16.30
N ALA A 680 -16.81 -35.56 17.14
CA ALA A 680 -15.36 -35.51 17.15
C ALA A 680 -14.79 -36.68 16.34
N ASP A 681 -13.82 -36.40 15.48
CA ASP A 681 -12.74 -37.37 15.26
C ASP A 681 -11.45 -36.64 14.85
N GLY A 682 -10.31 -37.18 15.25
CA GLY A 682 -9.00 -36.54 15.08
C GLY A 682 -8.11 -37.33 14.14
N PHE A 683 -7.38 -36.65 13.24
CA PHE A 683 -6.34 -37.30 12.45
C PHE A 683 -5.02 -36.52 12.41
N LYS A 684 -3.93 -37.28 12.38
CA LYS A 684 -2.56 -36.84 12.67
C LYS A 684 -1.87 -36.26 11.43
N LEU A 685 -1.04 -35.23 11.61
CA LEU A 685 -0.16 -34.71 10.56
C LEU A 685 1.26 -35.30 10.72
N THR A 686 1.81 -35.83 9.64
CA THR A 686 3.19 -36.35 9.57
C THR A 686 4.20 -35.21 9.47
N ARG A 687 5.27 -35.29 10.28
CA ARG A 687 6.47 -34.46 10.11
C ARG A 687 7.17 -34.81 8.79
N LEU A 688 7.73 -33.80 8.13
CA LEU A 688 8.73 -33.98 7.07
C LEU A 688 10.04 -33.33 7.52
N THR A 689 11.13 -34.05 7.27
CA THR A 689 12.43 -33.88 7.93
C THR A 689 13.34 -32.84 7.28
N SER A 690 14.21 -32.25 8.09
CA SER A 690 15.38 -31.47 7.67
C SER A 690 16.36 -32.33 6.86
N LEU A 691 17.07 -31.68 5.93
CA LEU A 691 18.28 -32.20 5.29
C LEU A 691 19.45 -31.26 5.59
N THR A 692 20.56 -31.82 6.05
CA THR A 692 21.72 -31.11 6.59
C THR A 692 22.81 -30.84 5.55
N SER A 693 23.59 -29.78 5.84
CA SER A 693 24.78 -29.30 5.13
C SER A 693 25.87 -30.36 4.89
N THR A 694 26.66 -30.19 3.82
CA THR A 694 28.10 -30.50 3.83
C THR A 694 28.91 -29.50 3.00
N LYS A 695 30.15 -29.24 3.47
CA LYS A 695 31.29 -28.53 2.84
C LYS A 695 31.34 -27.00 2.93
N GLU A 696 31.74 -26.52 4.10
CA GLU A 696 32.41 -25.24 4.28
C GLU A 696 33.93 -25.39 4.06
N SER A 697 34.53 -24.60 3.15
CA SER A 697 35.97 -24.26 3.18
C SER A 697 36.37 -23.09 2.24
N GLU A 698 35.59 -22.76 1.21
CA GLU A 698 35.97 -21.78 0.16
C GLU A 698 35.17 -20.45 0.21
N SER A 699 34.43 -20.20 1.30
CA SER A 699 33.40 -19.14 1.34
C SER A 699 33.92 -17.72 1.62
N LYS A 700 35.16 -17.53 2.09
CA LYS A 700 35.64 -16.21 2.55
C LYS A 700 36.18 -15.29 1.45
N SER A 701 36.92 -15.79 0.46
CA SER A 701 37.38 -14.98 -0.68
C SER A 701 36.23 -14.59 -1.61
N ASN A 702 35.37 -15.55 -1.93
CA ASN A 702 34.22 -15.34 -2.83
C ASN A 702 33.21 -14.32 -2.28
N LEU A 703 33.04 -14.17 -0.96
CA LEU A 703 32.08 -13.21 -0.41
C LEU A 703 32.47 -11.75 -0.64
N GLU A 704 33.76 -11.41 -0.57
CA GLU A 704 34.23 -10.05 -0.83
C GLU A 704 34.14 -9.72 -2.33
N GLU A 705 34.57 -10.63 -3.20
CA GLU A 705 34.50 -10.49 -4.65
C GLU A 705 33.04 -10.43 -5.15
N VAL A 706 32.15 -11.28 -4.64
CA VAL A 706 30.70 -11.17 -4.88
C VAL A 706 30.17 -9.83 -4.38
N SER A 707 30.57 -9.37 -3.19
CA SER A 707 30.10 -8.06 -2.69
C SER A 707 30.53 -6.89 -3.59
N LYS A 708 31.75 -6.95 -4.14
CA LYS A 708 32.34 -5.95 -5.03
C LYS A 708 31.64 -5.93 -6.38
N ASN A 709 31.47 -7.11 -7.01
CA ASN A 709 30.72 -7.27 -8.25
C ASN A 709 29.24 -6.86 -8.09
N LEU A 710 28.64 -7.08 -6.92
CA LEU A 710 27.27 -6.65 -6.63
C LEU A 710 27.17 -5.13 -6.45
N HIS A 711 28.18 -4.48 -5.85
CA HIS A 711 28.26 -3.01 -5.80
C HIS A 711 28.49 -2.38 -7.18
N GLU A 712 29.33 -2.99 -8.01
CA GLU A 712 29.59 -2.52 -9.38
C GLU A 712 28.35 -2.67 -10.28
N ALA A 713 27.67 -3.82 -10.23
CA ALA A 713 26.38 -4.02 -10.91
C ALA A 713 25.26 -3.11 -10.37
N LEU A 714 25.28 -2.76 -9.07
CA LEU A 714 24.37 -1.75 -8.49
C LEU A 714 24.70 -0.34 -8.98
N ARG A 715 25.97 0.01 -9.15
CA ARG A 715 26.46 1.29 -9.68
C ARG A 715 26.08 1.47 -11.15
N GLU A 716 26.25 0.43 -11.97
CA GLU A 716 25.85 0.43 -13.38
C GLU A 716 24.31 0.54 -13.55
N ARG A 717 23.54 -0.16 -12.72
CA ARG A 717 22.07 0.03 -12.62
C ARG A 717 21.67 1.43 -12.15
N ARG A 718 22.51 2.14 -11.40
CA ARG A 718 22.25 3.51 -10.93
C ARG A 718 22.39 4.53 -12.05
N GLY A 719 23.32 4.32 -12.98
CA GLY A 719 23.52 5.17 -14.17
C GLY A 719 22.31 5.16 -15.10
N ARG A 720 21.81 3.98 -15.49
CA ARG A 720 20.61 3.85 -16.35
C ARG A 720 19.36 4.50 -15.75
N ARG A 721 19.18 4.42 -14.41
CA ARG A 721 18.04 5.04 -13.71
C ARG A 721 18.00 6.57 -13.75
N GLN A 722 19.14 7.26 -13.99
CA GLN A 722 19.15 8.72 -14.11
C GLN A 722 18.79 9.21 -15.51
N SER A 723 19.14 8.47 -16.58
CA SER A 723 18.72 8.81 -17.95
C SER A 723 17.26 8.45 -18.23
N GLU A 724 16.77 7.33 -17.68
CA GLU A 724 15.37 6.90 -17.82
C GLU A 724 14.38 7.80 -17.06
N GLY A 725 14.84 8.50 -16.01
CA GLY A 725 14.01 9.39 -15.18
C GLY A 725 13.36 10.56 -15.92
N ASN A 726 13.98 11.04 -17.01
CA ASN A 726 13.43 12.10 -17.87
C ASN A 726 12.70 11.55 -19.12
N ALA A 727 12.80 10.25 -19.42
CA ALA A 727 12.31 9.67 -20.68
C ALA A 727 10.90 9.04 -20.59
N PHE A 728 10.38 8.83 -19.39
CA PHE A 728 9.09 8.13 -19.15
C PHE A 728 8.11 8.92 -18.26
N GLU A 729 8.12 10.26 -18.37
CA GLU A 729 7.28 11.14 -17.55
C GLU A 729 5.78 11.10 -17.93
N PHE A 730 5.41 10.49 -19.06
CA PHE A 730 4.02 10.27 -19.46
C PHE A 730 3.43 8.95 -18.92
N THR A 731 3.04 8.94 -17.64
CA THR A 731 2.04 7.98 -17.13
C THR A 731 0.92 8.69 -16.37
N ASN A 732 -0.11 9.09 -17.13
CA ASN A 732 -1.36 9.75 -16.73
C ASN A 732 -1.66 9.79 -15.21
N ASP A 733 -1.20 10.85 -14.56
CA ASP A 733 -1.94 11.44 -13.44
C ASP A 733 -3.12 12.30 -13.94
N ASP A 734 -3.15 12.65 -15.24
CA ASP A 734 -4.29 13.24 -15.94
C ASP A 734 -5.28 12.19 -16.42
N GLU A 735 -6.39 12.07 -15.70
CA GLU A 735 -7.62 11.47 -16.25
C GLU A 735 -8.87 12.06 -15.57
N SER A 736 -8.82 13.38 -15.28
CA SER A 736 -9.93 14.32 -15.09
C SER A 736 -9.40 15.74 -14.81
N GLU A 737 -9.15 16.55 -15.84
CA GLU A 737 -9.03 18.04 -15.82
C GLU A 737 -8.55 18.53 -17.21
N GLU A 738 -9.50 18.91 -18.07
CA GLU A 738 -9.37 19.92 -19.15
C GLU A 738 -10.26 21.09 -18.67
N GLU A 739 -10.03 22.39 -18.89
CA GLU A 739 -9.04 23.15 -19.68
C GLU A 739 -8.24 24.10 -18.70
N GLU A 740 -7.44 25.13 -19.04
CA GLU A 740 -7.18 25.90 -20.28
C GLU A 740 -5.74 26.52 -20.27
N GLY A 741 -5.45 27.62 -20.97
CA GLY A 741 -4.12 28.22 -21.15
C GLY A 741 -3.70 29.28 -20.10
N THR A 742 -2.43 29.69 -20.04
CA THR A 742 -1.81 30.46 -21.13
C THR A 742 -0.29 30.33 -21.17
N LYS A 743 0.27 30.30 -22.39
CA LYS A 743 1.69 30.60 -22.63
C LYS A 743 1.96 32.09 -22.39
N LYS A 744 3.15 32.40 -21.89
CA LYS A 744 3.95 33.53 -22.41
C LYS A 744 5.43 33.25 -22.22
N ASP A 745 6.19 33.47 -23.28
CA ASP A 745 7.60 33.13 -23.38
C ASP A 745 8.49 34.17 -22.68
N MET A 746 9.45 33.72 -21.87
CA MET A 746 10.86 34.15 -21.80
C MET A 746 11.61 33.29 -20.77
#